data_AF-A0A5N6WMR3-F1
#
_entry.id   AF-A0A5N6WMR3-F1
#
_cell.length_a   1.000
_cell.length_b   1.000
_cell.length_c   1.000
_cell.angle_alpha   90.00
_cell.angle_beta   90.00
_cell.angle_gamma   90.00
#
_symmetry.space_group_name_H-M   'P 1'
#
loop_
_entity.id
_entity.type
_entity.pdbx_description
1 polymer ?
#
loop_
_entity_poly.entity_id
_entity_poly.type
_entity_poly.pdbx_seq_one_letter_code
_entity_poly.pdbx_strand_id
1 'polypeptide(L)'
;MDTSPIHILTSYNGLGPPIPTARIYILNDHLELQPPGTVGNIYVAGIQVGPGYLDMPHITKREFIRDPFATWSQEERMYRTGDVSFWDESGNVHCCGRKDRQVKLHGYRINLDDIAEVAYQQMPQIRACVATVERELVVLWVEPEDVCVSQLDQRLRTHRPPHAVPRRIRPIEKIPVSKNGKLDVKSLASRQEERAVELIPGASKSLRRIISNGWRIILGLDPSVELTGSDSFIVRGGDSVLQLALAARIKTVFGVVITPKDIIEARSLDDMVALVERLGYPKLHNNIATNGPHASPLGLQRLSSAELWWLHRYRNSQCQAGFNVPYVANLSSTIDRGRLASALDIALNRHRILRSRFLITDGGPKRIIVDAPIDVSVASSVDISTFINRPFNLAEEHPVRAVVTPECLALNISHIVCDLTSLRSLLQETAALYQGNTLPPLSREYFDTTLWSQPMDEDTAQFWAKELGDLDPSLLGKGNKVTRSYRGTSMVTPVPTSVYRHLVTSTRKAGVTLHQIGLTVTALALHVASTKDSIVLGAPFINRSSIEDQDVVGLFLEPLPMRVRVGDPQRSIADLVEAVRESSQAALANAVPWSTLVGHLGLCGQTGSAQIFDCVVTFHDDRAFAESLAIDGVSTQNVWTEGSKFSMLFEWHAFPDRLSLRIEYDTDRFTADFVRLLKDLLLQALELILKPQTSQLDAMEQLRVHLNTQCHTLGLNVDDVKSQARTFLTGPWR
;
A
#
# COMPACT_ATOMS: atom_id res chain seq x y z
N MET A 1 -47.57 -16.85 -2.90
CA MET A 1 -47.63 -17.39 -1.53
C MET A 1 -46.81 -18.67 -1.56
N ASP A 2 -45.62 -18.71 -0.95
CA ASP A 2 -45.43 -19.00 0.49
C ASP A 2 -46.00 -20.38 0.84
N THR A 3 -45.31 -21.34 1.46
CA THR A 3 -44.17 -21.33 2.40
C THR A 3 -43.57 -22.75 2.52
N SER A 4 -42.24 -22.84 2.64
CA SER A 4 -41.33 -23.77 3.36
C SER A 4 -41.92 -24.92 4.24
N PRO A 5 -41.16 -26.04 4.54
CA PRO A 5 -39.72 -26.01 4.75
C PRO A 5 -38.85 -27.15 4.18
N ILE A 6 -37.57 -26.77 4.10
CA ILE A 6 -36.34 -27.54 3.99
C ILE A 6 -36.30 -28.65 5.04
N HIS A 7 -36.11 -29.91 4.61
CA HIS A 7 -35.61 -30.96 5.48
C HIS A 7 -34.07 -30.96 5.46
N ILE A 8 -33.50 -30.63 6.61
CA ILE A 8 -32.07 -30.81 6.91
C ILE A 8 -31.85 -32.31 7.17
N LEU A 9 -30.99 -32.95 6.40
CA LEU A 9 -30.36 -34.22 6.77
C LEU A 9 -28.85 -34.09 6.53
N THR A 10 -28.11 -33.80 7.60
CA THR A 10 -26.67 -34.09 7.71
C THR A 10 -26.53 -35.57 8.06
N SER A 11 -25.91 -36.36 7.18
CA SER A 11 -25.62 -37.77 7.42
C SER A 11 -24.54 -37.95 8.48
N TYR A 12 -24.91 -38.16 9.75
CA TYR A 12 -23.99 -38.76 10.72
C TYR A 12 -24.09 -40.30 10.59
N ASN A 13 -22.96 -40.99 10.46
CA ASN A 13 -22.94 -42.46 10.45
C ASN A 13 -23.32 -42.99 11.84
N GLY A 14 -24.48 -43.65 11.95
CA GLY A 14 -24.91 -44.31 13.18
C GLY A 14 -24.04 -45.53 13.50
N LEU A 15 -23.50 -45.58 14.71
CA LEU A 15 -22.75 -46.74 15.22
C LEU A 15 -23.68 -47.87 15.70
N GLY A 16 -24.99 -47.60 15.80
CA GLY A 16 -25.99 -48.51 16.33
C GLY A 16 -26.07 -48.51 17.86
N PRO A 17 -26.86 -49.43 18.46
CA PRO A 17 -26.97 -49.56 19.91
C PRO A 17 -25.73 -50.26 20.50
N PRO A 18 -25.44 -50.05 21.80
CA PRO A 18 -24.33 -50.72 22.47
C PRO A 18 -24.58 -52.23 22.53
N ILE A 19 -23.50 -53.02 22.50
CA ILE A 19 -23.59 -54.46 22.74
C ILE A 19 -24.04 -54.74 24.18
N PRO A 20 -24.77 -55.83 24.47
CA PRO A 20 -25.42 -56.05 25.78
C PRO A 20 -24.47 -56.04 27.00
N THR A 21 -23.20 -56.38 26.80
CA THR A 21 -22.18 -56.43 27.86
C THR A 21 -21.45 -55.11 28.08
N ALA A 22 -21.70 -54.11 27.22
CA ALA A 22 -21.07 -52.80 27.26
C ALA A 22 -22.08 -51.70 27.59
N ARG A 23 -21.71 -50.81 28.51
CA ARG A 23 -22.41 -49.54 28.74
C ARG A 23 -21.67 -48.42 28.04
N ILE A 24 -22.41 -47.54 27.38
CA ILE A 24 -21.89 -46.34 26.73
C ILE A 24 -22.53 -45.13 27.39
N TYR A 25 -21.71 -44.16 27.79
CA TYR A 25 -22.18 -42.88 28.31
C TYR A 25 -21.70 -41.75 27.41
N ILE A 26 -22.57 -40.77 27.19
CA ILE A 26 -22.22 -39.52 26.52
C ILE A 26 -22.23 -38.43 27.57
N LEU A 27 -21.04 -37.91 27.89
CA LEU A 27 -20.81 -37.02 29.03
C LEU A 27 -20.24 -35.67 28.59
N ASN A 28 -20.63 -34.59 29.26
CA ASN A 28 -19.95 -33.30 29.12
C ASN A 28 -18.57 -33.32 29.81
N ASP A 29 -17.86 -32.19 29.75
CA ASP A 29 -16.52 -32.06 30.36
C ASP A 29 -16.56 -32.07 31.91
N HIS A 30 -17.75 -32.03 32.53
CA HIS A 30 -17.97 -32.18 33.97
C HIS A 30 -18.43 -33.60 34.39
N LEU A 31 -18.41 -34.57 33.46
CA LEU A 31 -18.86 -35.96 33.65
C LEU A 31 -20.37 -36.13 33.91
N GLU A 32 -21.20 -35.20 33.42
CA GLU A 32 -22.66 -35.30 33.53
C GLU A 32 -23.27 -35.90 32.27
N LEU A 33 -24.27 -36.78 32.44
CA LEU A 33 -24.99 -37.43 31.33
C LEU A 33 -25.68 -36.39 30.45
N GLN A 34 -25.46 -36.50 29.13
CA GLN A 34 -26.10 -35.65 28.14
C GLN A 34 -27.42 -36.28 27.65
N PRO A 35 -28.49 -35.48 27.50
CA PRO A 35 -29.75 -35.98 26.94
C PRO A 35 -29.61 -36.32 25.45
N PRO A 36 -30.52 -37.14 24.88
CA PRO A 36 -30.55 -37.41 23.44
C PRO A 36 -30.54 -36.13 22.60
N GLY A 37 -29.85 -36.17 21.46
CA GLY A 37 -29.58 -35.04 20.57
C GLY A 37 -28.42 -34.15 21.02
N THR A 38 -27.92 -34.28 22.25
CA THR A 38 -26.86 -33.43 22.78
C THR A 38 -25.49 -34.08 22.65
N VAL A 39 -24.56 -33.35 22.03
CA VAL A 39 -23.21 -33.81 21.73
C VAL A 39 -22.34 -33.80 22.98
N GLY A 40 -21.68 -34.92 23.26
CA GLY A 40 -20.75 -35.08 24.38
C GLY A 40 -19.62 -36.07 24.10
N ASN A 41 -18.69 -36.22 25.04
CA ASN A 41 -17.60 -37.19 24.95
C ASN A 41 -18.16 -38.60 25.20
N ILE A 42 -17.75 -39.58 24.40
CA ILE A 42 -18.14 -40.97 24.62
C ILE A 42 -17.20 -41.67 25.62
N TYR A 43 -17.81 -42.35 26.59
CA TYR A 43 -17.16 -43.20 27.57
C TYR A 43 -17.73 -44.62 27.48
N VAL A 44 -16.85 -45.61 27.56
CA VAL A 44 -17.22 -47.03 27.51
C VAL A 44 -16.94 -47.66 28.87
N ALA A 45 -17.94 -48.34 29.43
CA ALA A 45 -17.88 -48.95 30.75
C ALA A 45 -18.40 -50.40 30.73
N GLY A 46 -17.89 -51.24 31.63
CA GLY A 46 -18.25 -52.66 31.72
C GLY A 46 -17.05 -53.59 31.57
N ILE A 47 -17.32 -54.89 31.39
CA ILE A 47 -16.30 -55.95 31.41
C ILE A 47 -15.22 -55.81 30.34
N GLN A 48 -15.51 -55.11 29.26
CA GLN A 48 -14.60 -54.82 28.15
C GLN A 48 -13.53 -53.77 28.49
N VAL A 49 -13.61 -53.09 29.64
CA VAL A 49 -12.62 -52.09 30.06
C VAL A 49 -11.42 -52.80 30.69
N GLY A 50 -10.30 -52.83 29.94
CA GLY A 50 -9.06 -53.48 30.38
C GLY A 50 -8.34 -52.79 31.56
N PRO A 51 -7.24 -53.38 32.06
CA PRO A 51 -6.49 -52.85 33.20
C PRO A 51 -5.89 -51.46 32.96
N GLY A 52 -5.54 -51.14 31.71
CA GLY A 52 -4.97 -49.86 31.30
C GLY A 52 -3.91 -50.03 30.20
N TYR A 53 -3.09 -48.99 30.01
CA TYR A 53 -1.91 -49.03 29.15
C TYR A 53 -0.69 -49.62 29.90
N LEU A 54 0.04 -50.52 29.24
CA LEU A 54 1.27 -51.11 29.76
C LEU A 54 2.36 -50.04 29.94
N ASP A 55 3.04 -50.05 31.08
CA ASP A 55 4.12 -49.11 31.46
C ASP A 55 3.77 -47.62 31.37
N MET A 56 2.47 -47.28 31.35
CA MET A 56 1.99 -45.90 31.26
C MET A 56 0.95 -45.58 32.35
N PRO A 57 1.31 -45.68 33.66
CA PRO A 57 0.36 -45.54 34.77
C PRO A 57 -0.29 -44.14 34.82
N HIS A 58 0.43 -43.09 34.44
CA HIS A 58 -0.11 -41.73 34.40
C HIS A 58 -1.20 -41.53 33.35
N ILE A 59 -1.05 -42.14 32.18
CA ILE A 59 -2.06 -42.06 31.10
C ILE A 59 -3.24 -42.97 31.44
N THR A 60 -2.96 -44.17 31.96
CA THR A 60 -3.99 -45.09 32.45
C THR A 60 -4.91 -44.42 33.47
N LYS A 61 -4.36 -43.74 34.48
CA LYS A 61 -5.16 -43.07 35.51
C LYS A 61 -6.01 -41.92 34.96
N ARG A 62 -5.58 -41.30 33.86
CA ARG A 62 -6.28 -40.17 33.23
C ARG A 62 -7.42 -40.62 32.31
N GLU A 63 -7.20 -41.67 31.52
CA GLU A 63 -8.18 -42.13 30.51
C GLU A 63 -9.11 -43.25 31.03
N PHE A 64 -8.67 -44.04 32.02
CA PHE A 64 -9.44 -45.09 32.68
C PHE A 64 -9.84 -44.62 34.08
N ILE A 65 -10.95 -43.91 34.14
CA ILE A 65 -11.44 -43.28 35.36
C ILE A 65 -12.52 -44.13 36.02
N ARG A 66 -12.83 -43.86 37.29
CA ARG A 66 -13.92 -44.53 38.01
C ARG A 66 -15.25 -44.24 37.31
N ASP A 67 -16.09 -45.26 37.14
CA ASP A 67 -17.44 -45.10 36.59
C ASP A 67 -18.39 -44.63 37.72
N PRO A 68 -18.83 -43.35 37.73
CA PRO A 68 -19.71 -42.85 38.78
C PRO A 68 -21.14 -43.38 38.66
N PHE A 69 -21.48 -44.05 37.55
CA PHE A 69 -22.81 -44.61 37.28
C PHE A 69 -22.86 -46.13 37.50
N ALA A 70 -21.77 -46.71 38.01
CA ALA A 70 -21.66 -48.14 38.28
C ALA A 70 -22.69 -48.61 39.31
N THR A 71 -23.45 -49.65 38.96
CA THR A 71 -24.50 -50.22 39.83
C THR A 71 -24.10 -51.54 40.50
N TRP A 72 -23.03 -52.22 40.04
CA TRP A 72 -22.66 -53.57 40.50
C TRP A 72 -21.46 -53.59 41.45
N SER A 73 -20.47 -52.71 41.26
CA SER A 73 -19.33 -52.53 42.15
C SER A 73 -18.82 -51.11 42.10
N GLN A 74 -18.39 -50.57 43.24
CA GLN A 74 -17.80 -49.23 43.32
C GLN A 74 -16.40 -49.16 42.70
N GLU A 75 -15.79 -50.28 42.31
CA GLU A 75 -14.46 -50.31 41.68
C GLU A 75 -14.52 -50.39 40.15
N GLU A 76 -15.71 -50.30 39.56
CA GLU A 76 -15.87 -50.27 38.11
C GLU A 76 -15.27 -48.98 37.51
N ARG A 77 -14.69 -49.13 36.31
CA ARG A 77 -14.05 -48.06 35.57
C ARG A 77 -14.70 -47.88 34.22
N MET A 78 -14.64 -46.65 33.72
CA MET A 78 -14.99 -46.30 32.37
C MET A 78 -13.78 -45.73 31.64
N TYR A 79 -13.69 -46.02 30.35
CA TYR A 79 -12.63 -45.56 29.47
C TYR A 79 -13.13 -44.42 28.59
N ARG A 80 -12.38 -43.31 28.57
CA ARG A 80 -12.62 -42.17 27.67
C ARG A 80 -12.04 -42.49 26.28
N THR A 81 -12.87 -42.53 25.24
CA THR A 81 -12.37 -42.93 23.90
C THR A 81 -11.67 -41.78 23.14
N GLY A 82 -12.01 -40.54 23.50
CA GLY A 82 -11.60 -39.32 22.78
C GLY A 82 -12.51 -38.94 21.61
N ASP A 83 -13.53 -39.75 21.32
CA ASP A 83 -14.54 -39.45 20.31
C ASP A 83 -15.71 -38.64 20.91
N VAL A 84 -16.44 -37.95 20.04
CA VAL A 84 -17.57 -37.08 20.38
C VAL A 84 -18.81 -37.60 19.66
N SER A 85 -19.93 -37.74 20.37
CA SER A 85 -21.13 -38.40 19.87
C SER A 85 -22.39 -37.87 20.56
N PHE A 86 -23.56 -38.21 20.04
CA PHE A 86 -24.85 -38.01 20.72
C PHE A 86 -25.75 -39.26 20.56
N TRP A 87 -26.72 -39.40 21.46
CA TRP A 87 -27.78 -40.42 21.35
C TRP A 87 -28.92 -39.90 20.49
N ASP A 88 -29.47 -40.68 19.58
CA ASP A 88 -30.79 -40.36 19.02
C ASP A 88 -31.92 -40.79 19.96
N GLU A 89 -33.13 -40.35 19.65
CA GLU A 89 -34.33 -40.70 20.41
C GLU A 89 -34.69 -42.19 20.33
N SER A 90 -34.09 -42.94 19.40
CA SER A 90 -34.29 -44.38 19.23
C SER A 90 -33.26 -45.23 19.98
N GLY A 91 -32.31 -44.59 20.70
CA GLY A 91 -31.28 -45.28 21.48
C GLY A 91 -30.09 -45.77 20.66
N ASN A 92 -29.78 -45.13 19.52
CA ASN A 92 -28.54 -45.36 18.78
C ASN A 92 -27.52 -44.25 19.03
N VAL A 93 -26.23 -44.60 19.00
CA VAL A 93 -25.14 -43.62 19.08
C VAL A 93 -24.77 -43.12 17.69
N HIS A 94 -24.74 -41.80 17.52
CA HIS A 94 -24.26 -41.14 16.31
C HIS A 94 -22.87 -40.55 16.57
N CYS A 95 -21.89 -40.98 15.78
CA CYS A 95 -20.51 -40.48 15.93
C CYS A 95 -20.33 -39.16 15.17
N CYS A 96 -19.90 -38.12 15.89
CA CYS A 96 -19.59 -36.80 15.32
C CYS A 96 -18.10 -36.61 14.98
N GLY A 97 -17.27 -37.63 15.23
CA GLY A 97 -15.82 -37.59 15.01
C GLY A 97 -15.01 -37.51 16.31
N ARG A 98 -13.73 -37.14 16.22
CA ARG A 98 -12.81 -37.09 17.37
C ARG A 98 -12.53 -35.68 17.85
N LYS A 99 -12.41 -35.49 19.18
CA LYS A 99 -12.02 -34.21 19.79
C LYS A 99 -10.60 -33.77 19.35
N ASP A 100 -9.74 -34.71 18.94
CA ASP A 100 -8.35 -34.46 18.50
C ASP A 100 -8.18 -34.18 16.99
N ARG A 101 -9.24 -34.32 16.17
CA ARG A 101 -9.24 -33.96 14.73
C ARG A 101 -9.91 -32.61 14.44
N GLN A 102 -10.40 -31.93 15.48
CA GLN A 102 -10.81 -30.54 15.43
C GLN A 102 -9.59 -29.64 15.68
N VAL A 103 -9.21 -28.85 14.68
CA VAL A 103 -8.06 -27.95 14.74
C VAL A 103 -8.54 -26.51 14.95
N LYS A 104 -7.82 -25.74 15.77
CA LYS A 104 -8.01 -24.29 15.85
C LYS A 104 -7.03 -23.62 14.90
N LEU A 105 -7.53 -23.10 13.79
CA LEU A 105 -6.73 -22.35 12.82
C LEU A 105 -7.30 -20.94 12.70
N HIS A 106 -6.44 -19.94 12.87
CA HIS A 106 -6.80 -18.51 12.74
C HIS A 106 -8.07 -18.10 13.51
N GLY A 107 -8.25 -18.62 14.73
CA GLY A 107 -9.41 -18.32 15.58
C GLY A 107 -10.66 -19.17 15.32
N TYR A 108 -10.68 -19.99 14.28
CA TYR A 108 -11.81 -20.86 13.92
C TYR A 108 -11.56 -22.30 14.34
N ARG A 109 -12.60 -22.98 14.86
CA ARG A 109 -12.58 -24.42 15.13
C ARG A 109 -13.05 -25.15 13.86
N ILE A 110 -12.14 -25.88 13.22
CA ILE A 110 -12.39 -26.58 11.96
C ILE A 110 -12.32 -28.08 12.22
N ASN A 111 -13.37 -28.81 11.83
CA ASN A 111 -13.34 -30.27 11.80
C ASN A 111 -12.80 -30.73 10.43
N LEU A 112 -11.71 -31.49 10.43
CA LEU A 112 -11.08 -31.93 9.19
C LEU A 112 -11.89 -33.02 8.47
N ASP A 113 -12.60 -33.86 9.22
CA ASP A 113 -13.37 -34.96 8.64
C ASP A 113 -14.59 -34.45 7.87
N ASP A 114 -15.21 -33.37 8.36
CA ASP A 114 -16.28 -32.62 7.67
C ASP A 114 -15.86 -32.14 6.27
N ILE A 115 -14.60 -31.75 6.10
CA ILE A 115 -14.06 -31.26 4.84
C ILE A 115 -13.92 -32.41 3.84
N ALA A 116 -13.40 -33.54 4.30
CA ALA A 116 -13.30 -34.76 3.50
C ALA A 116 -14.69 -35.27 3.12
N GLU A 117 -15.64 -35.28 4.05
CA GLU A 117 -17.01 -35.74 3.80
C GLU A 117 -17.71 -34.92 2.70
N VAL A 118 -17.62 -33.59 2.76
CA VAL A 118 -18.21 -32.73 1.71
C VAL A 118 -17.51 -32.95 0.37
N ALA A 119 -16.19 -33.11 0.34
CA ALA A 119 -15.49 -33.41 -0.89
C ALA A 119 -16.01 -34.72 -1.52
N TYR A 120 -16.14 -35.77 -0.71
CA TYR A 120 -16.66 -37.07 -1.13
C TYR A 120 -18.10 -36.99 -1.66
N GLN A 121 -18.99 -36.30 -0.95
CA GLN A 121 -20.39 -36.14 -1.35
C GLN A 121 -20.55 -35.32 -2.64
N GLN A 122 -19.73 -34.28 -2.82
CA GLN A 122 -19.86 -33.35 -3.93
C GLN A 122 -19.21 -33.84 -5.21
N MET A 123 -18.35 -34.86 -5.18
CA MET A 123 -17.71 -35.41 -6.38
C MET A 123 -17.73 -36.94 -6.37
N PRO A 124 -18.70 -37.59 -7.04
CA PRO A 124 -18.84 -39.05 -7.07
C PRO A 124 -17.63 -39.80 -7.65
N GLN A 125 -16.73 -39.10 -8.35
CA GLN A 125 -15.50 -39.65 -8.92
C GLN A 125 -14.41 -39.88 -7.84
N ILE A 126 -14.55 -39.26 -6.66
CA ILE A 126 -13.63 -39.45 -5.53
C ILE A 126 -13.91 -40.79 -4.87
N ARG A 127 -12.92 -41.68 -4.87
CA ARG A 127 -13.00 -42.99 -4.20
C ARG A 127 -12.66 -42.91 -2.72
N ALA A 128 -11.75 -42.02 -2.34
CA ALA A 128 -11.39 -41.76 -0.95
C ALA A 128 -10.83 -40.34 -0.81
N CYS A 129 -11.00 -39.71 0.35
CA CYS A 129 -10.37 -38.42 0.63
C CYS A 129 -10.11 -38.24 2.14
N VAL A 130 -9.13 -37.39 2.45
CA VAL A 130 -8.79 -37.07 3.85
C VAL A 130 -8.20 -35.68 3.98
N ALA A 131 -8.65 -34.92 4.98
CA ALA A 131 -8.06 -33.63 5.29
C ALA A 131 -7.03 -33.74 6.43
N THR A 132 -5.98 -32.93 6.32
CA THR A 132 -4.84 -32.84 7.23
C THR A 132 -4.45 -31.38 7.43
N VAL A 133 -3.57 -31.09 8.40
CA VAL A 133 -3.02 -29.73 8.60
C VAL A 133 -1.51 -29.74 8.37
N GLU A 134 -1.05 -28.82 7.53
CA GLU A 134 0.36 -28.60 7.21
C GLU A 134 0.71 -27.13 7.52
N ARG A 135 1.58 -26.89 8.52
CA ARG A 135 2.02 -25.53 8.90
C ARG A 135 0.85 -24.54 9.05
N GLU A 136 -0.16 -24.96 9.82
CA GLU A 136 -1.42 -24.21 10.06
C GLU A 136 -2.35 -24.04 8.85
N LEU A 137 -2.12 -24.76 7.74
CA LEU A 137 -3.00 -24.78 6.56
C LEU A 137 -3.72 -26.11 6.42
N VAL A 138 -5.02 -26.07 6.08
CA VAL A 138 -5.77 -27.28 5.75
C VAL A 138 -5.40 -27.79 4.35
N VAL A 139 -5.00 -29.06 4.26
CA VAL A 139 -4.69 -29.78 3.02
C VAL A 139 -5.61 -30.98 2.86
N LEU A 140 -6.33 -31.05 1.74
CA LEU A 140 -7.22 -32.15 1.40
C LEU A 140 -6.55 -33.07 0.37
N TRP A 141 -6.41 -34.35 0.72
CA TRP A 141 -5.91 -35.39 -0.17
C TRP A 141 -7.08 -36.15 -0.78
N VAL A 142 -7.06 -36.38 -2.08
CA VAL A 142 -8.17 -37.02 -2.80
C VAL A 142 -7.66 -38.14 -3.71
N GLU A 143 -8.41 -39.22 -3.81
CA GLU A 143 -8.13 -40.35 -4.69
C GLU A 143 -9.31 -40.54 -5.65
N PRO A 144 -9.11 -40.76 -6.96
CA PRO A 144 -7.84 -40.96 -7.70
C PRO A 144 -7.12 -39.65 -8.13
N GLU A 145 -5.98 -39.76 -8.83
CA GLU A 145 -5.11 -38.61 -9.22
C GLU A 145 -5.68 -37.71 -10.29
N ASP A 146 -6.60 -38.22 -11.09
CA ASP A 146 -7.23 -37.54 -12.21
C ASP A 146 -8.45 -36.71 -11.78
N VAL A 147 -8.71 -36.59 -10.46
CA VAL A 147 -9.75 -35.71 -9.92
C VAL A 147 -9.47 -34.26 -10.29
N CYS A 148 -10.45 -33.61 -10.95
CA CYS A 148 -10.36 -32.21 -11.34
C CYS A 148 -10.38 -31.26 -10.13
N VAL A 149 -9.19 -30.79 -9.72
CA VAL A 149 -9.01 -29.96 -8.52
C VAL A 149 -9.76 -28.63 -8.57
N SER A 150 -9.79 -27.95 -9.71
CA SER A 150 -10.48 -26.66 -9.86
C SER A 150 -11.99 -26.78 -9.66
N GLN A 151 -12.59 -27.86 -10.17
CA GLN A 151 -14.00 -28.17 -9.96
C GLN A 151 -14.29 -28.53 -8.50
N LEU A 152 -13.40 -29.28 -7.84
CA LEU A 152 -13.54 -29.63 -6.43
C LEU A 152 -13.43 -28.39 -5.53
N ASP A 153 -12.45 -27.52 -5.77
CA ASP A 153 -12.24 -26.28 -5.01
C ASP A 153 -13.45 -25.34 -5.14
N GLN A 154 -13.99 -25.17 -6.35
CA GLN A 154 -15.20 -24.37 -6.57
C GLN A 154 -16.41 -24.92 -5.81
N ARG A 155 -16.60 -26.25 -5.81
CA ARG A 155 -17.69 -26.90 -5.05
C ARG A 155 -17.50 -26.74 -3.55
N LEU A 156 -16.28 -26.95 -3.05
CA LEU A 156 -15.97 -26.76 -1.62
C LEU A 156 -16.21 -25.31 -1.16
N ARG A 157 -15.83 -24.31 -1.96
CA ARG A 157 -16.10 -22.88 -1.67
C ARG A 157 -17.58 -22.52 -1.65
N THR A 158 -18.40 -23.26 -2.39
CA THR A 158 -19.86 -23.05 -2.42
C THR A 158 -20.53 -23.65 -1.18
N HIS A 159 -19.97 -24.72 -0.62
CA HIS A 159 -20.56 -25.46 0.51
C HIS A 159 -19.85 -25.22 1.86
N ARG A 160 -18.75 -24.47 1.90
CA ARG A 160 -17.98 -24.18 3.12
C ARG A 160 -17.63 -22.70 3.25
N PRO A 161 -17.63 -22.17 4.49
CA PRO A 161 -17.14 -20.82 4.73
C PRO A 161 -15.64 -20.72 4.42
N PRO A 162 -15.11 -19.53 4.06
CA PRO A 162 -13.75 -19.36 3.55
C PRO A 162 -12.63 -19.95 4.42
N HIS A 163 -12.82 -20.00 5.74
CA HIS A 163 -11.82 -20.55 6.68
C HIS A 163 -11.78 -22.08 6.72
N ALA A 164 -12.84 -22.77 6.28
CA ALA A 164 -12.94 -24.23 6.25
C ALA A 164 -12.71 -24.83 4.84
N VAL A 165 -12.36 -24.00 3.86
CA VAL A 165 -11.96 -24.44 2.52
C VAL A 165 -10.47 -24.82 2.55
N PRO A 166 -10.08 -26.02 2.07
CA PRO A 166 -8.68 -26.41 1.97
C PRO A 166 -7.88 -25.36 1.20
N ARG A 167 -6.76 -24.91 1.76
CA ARG A 167 -5.82 -24.05 1.02
C ARG A 167 -5.05 -24.82 -0.05
N ARG A 168 -5.05 -26.16 0.03
CA ARG A 168 -4.45 -27.06 -0.97
C ARG A 168 -5.30 -28.33 -1.11
N ILE A 169 -5.48 -28.77 -2.34
CA ILE A 169 -6.10 -30.05 -2.69
C ILE A 169 -5.07 -30.86 -3.47
N ARG A 170 -4.83 -32.11 -3.08
CA ARG A 170 -3.78 -32.98 -3.64
C ARG A 170 -4.35 -34.33 -4.08
N PRO A 171 -4.56 -34.52 -5.39
CA PRO A 171 -4.90 -35.82 -5.95
C PRO A 171 -3.75 -36.83 -5.80
N ILE A 172 -4.06 -38.05 -5.37
CA ILE A 172 -3.11 -39.17 -5.18
C ILE A 172 -3.72 -40.49 -5.64
N GLU A 173 -2.87 -41.42 -6.09
CA GLU A 173 -3.31 -42.67 -6.74
C GLU A 173 -4.05 -43.55 -5.75
N LYS A 174 -3.54 -43.57 -4.52
CA LYS A 174 -4.14 -44.29 -3.41
C LYS A 174 -3.78 -43.66 -2.08
N ILE A 175 -4.78 -43.46 -1.22
CA ILE A 175 -4.54 -42.99 0.15
C ILE A 175 -3.82 -44.10 0.94
N PRO A 176 -2.61 -43.84 1.49
CA PRO A 176 -1.87 -44.86 2.21
C PRO A 176 -2.53 -45.16 3.56
N VAL A 177 -2.74 -46.45 3.80
CA VAL A 177 -3.24 -46.98 5.08
C VAL A 177 -2.20 -47.94 5.66
N SER A 178 -2.04 -47.92 6.97
CA SER A 178 -1.23 -48.85 7.74
C SER A 178 -1.73 -50.30 7.61
N LYS A 179 -0.92 -51.26 8.05
CA LYS A 179 -1.26 -52.70 8.04
C LYS A 179 -2.57 -53.05 8.77
N ASN A 180 -3.06 -52.18 9.65
CA ASN A 180 -4.32 -52.34 10.39
C ASN A 180 -5.48 -51.52 9.78
N GLY A 181 -5.34 -51.02 8.55
CA GLY A 181 -6.37 -50.27 7.84
C GLY A 181 -6.57 -48.81 8.26
N LYS A 182 -5.74 -48.27 9.17
CA LYS A 182 -5.79 -46.87 9.60
C LYS A 182 -4.92 -45.97 8.72
N LEU A 183 -5.35 -44.73 8.47
CA LEU A 183 -4.63 -43.71 7.70
C LEU A 183 -3.16 -43.57 8.13
N ASP A 184 -2.24 -43.68 7.17
CA ASP A 184 -0.81 -43.48 7.39
C ASP A 184 -0.40 -42.03 7.03
N VAL A 185 -0.60 -41.13 7.98
CA VAL A 185 -0.29 -39.70 7.85
C VAL A 185 1.20 -39.44 7.60
N LYS A 186 2.09 -40.32 8.10
CA LYS A 186 3.54 -40.18 7.89
C LYS A 186 3.93 -40.47 6.43
N SER A 187 3.29 -41.46 5.80
CA SER A 187 3.50 -41.74 4.38
C SER A 187 2.93 -40.64 3.47
N LEU A 188 1.80 -40.02 3.86
CA LEU A 188 1.32 -38.80 3.19
C LEU A 188 2.31 -37.63 3.33
N ALA A 189 3.00 -37.55 4.48
CA ALA A 189 4.01 -36.53 4.71
C ALA A 189 5.32 -36.77 3.96
N SER A 190 5.74 -38.02 3.72
CA SER A 190 6.97 -38.31 2.97
C SER A 190 6.78 -38.17 1.46
N ARG A 191 5.58 -38.45 0.92
CA ARG A 191 5.23 -38.20 -0.50
C ARG A 191 5.20 -36.70 -0.89
N GLN A 192 5.49 -35.81 0.06
CA GLN A 192 5.59 -34.36 -0.12
C GLN A 192 6.83 -33.94 -0.94
N GLU A 193 7.91 -34.72 -0.93
CA GLU A 193 9.19 -34.33 -1.54
C GLU A 193 9.33 -34.79 -2.99
N GLU A 194 8.67 -35.88 -3.39
CA GLU A 194 8.93 -36.57 -4.65
C GLU A 194 8.14 -36.05 -5.87
N ARG A 195 7.06 -35.27 -5.69
CA ARG A 195 6.17 -34.86 -6.79
C ARG A 195 6.19 -33.38 -7.17
N ALA A 196 7.23 -32.66 -6.77
CA ALA A 196 7.46 -31.30 -7.23
C ALA A 196 8.11 -31.25 -8.63
N VAL A 197 7.66 -32.08 -9.58
CA VAL A 197 8.13 -32.04 -10.98
C VAL A 197 6.96 -32.42 -11.89
N GLU A 198 6.34 -31.42 -12.54
CA GLU A 198 6.17 -31.35 -14.01
C GLU A 198 5.29 -30.15 -14.44
N LEU A 199 5.76 -29.49 -15.52
CA LEU A 199 5.13 -28.47 -16.41
C LEU A 199 5.05 -27.03 -15.85
N ILE A 200 5.66 -25.98 -16.42
CA ILE A 200 6.09 -25.60 -17.79
C ILE A 200 7.49 -24.91 -17.74
N PRO A 201 8.32 -24.92 -18.80
CA PRO A 201 9.68 -24.35 -18.80
C PRO A 201 9.67 -22.80 -18.89
N GLY A 202 10.50 -22.15 -18.05
CA GLY A 202 10.89 -20.74 -18.24
C GLY A 202 10.30 -19.73 -17.25
N ALA A 203 10.47 -19.97 -15.95
CA ALA A 203 10.44 -18.98 -14.87
C ALA A 203 10.83 -19.68 -13.56
N SER A 204 11.99 -19.36 -12.99
CA SER A 204 12.50 -19.98 -11.77
C SER A 204 11.49 -19.78 -10.63
N LYS A 205 10.89 -20.88 -10.15
CA LYS A 205 9.87 -20.91 -9.08
C LYS A 205 10.34 -20.18 -7.81
N SER A 206 11.65 -20.17 -7.55
CA SER A 206 12.27 -19.41 -6.47
C SER A 206 12.25 -17.91 -6.73
N LEU A 207 12.52 -17.47 -7.96
CA LEU A 207 12.49 -16.07 -8.38
C LEU A 207 11.08 -15.47 -8.28
N ARG A 208 10.05 -16.18 -8.79
CA ARG A 208 8.64 -15.79 -8.65
C ARG A 208 8.23 -15.58 -7.19
N ARG A 209 8.69 -16.46 -6.29
CA ARG A 209 8.41 -16.36 -4.86
C ARG A 209 9.08 -15.13 -4.22
N ILE A 210 10.31 -14.82 -4.61
CA ILE A 210 11.06 -13.69 -4.06
C ILE A 210 10.46 -12.36 -4.57
N ILE A 211 10.13 -12.27 -5.87
CA ILE A 211 9.50 -11.07 -6.45
C ILE A 211 8.09 -10.86 -5.88
N SER A 212 7.26 -11.91 -5.79
CA SER A 212 5.93 -11.79 -5.16
C SER A 212 5.97 -11.40 -3.68
N ASN A 213 6.95 -11.89 -2.91
CA ASN A 213 7.17 -11.41 -1.55
C ASN A 213 7.58 -9.93 -1.52
N GLY A 214 8.39 -9.48 -2.48
CA GLY A 214 8.70 -8.07 -2.66
C GLY A 214 7.45 -7.23 -2.93
N TRP A 215 6.58 -7.69 -3.82
CA TRP A 215 5.31 -7.02 -4.08
C TRP A 215 4.46 -6.91 -2.83
N ARG A 216 4.33 -7.97 -2.03
CA ARG A 216 3.55 -7.92 -0.78
C ARG A 216 4.07 -6.87 0.18
N ILE A 217 5.38 -6.82 0.39
CA ILE A 217 6.01 -5.86 1.30
C ILE A 217 5.77 -4.43 0.81
N ILE A 218 5.97 -4.19 -0.48
CA ILE A 218 5.86 -2.85 -1.06
C ILE A 218 4.40 -2.38 -1.11
N LEU A 219 3.48 -3.26 -1.49
CA LEU A 219 2.06 -2.96 -1.56
C LEU A 219 1.35 -3.02 -0.19
N GLY A 220 2.08 -3.36 0.89
CA GLY A 220 1.50 -3.55 2.22
C GLY A 220 0.43 -4.65 2.27
N LEU A 221 0.54 -5.67 1.41
CA LEU A 221 -0.41 -6.77 1.38
C LEU A 221 -0.16 -7.71 2.55
N ASP A 222 -1.25 -8.17 3.17
CA ASP A 222 -1.19 -9.21 4.19
C ASP A 222 -0.43 -10.46 3.65
N PRO A 223 0.45 -11.10 4.44
CA PRO A 223 1.23 -12.26 4.01
C PRO A 223 0.40 -13.42 3.47
N SER A 224 -0.89 -13.47 3.82
CA SER A 224 -1.84 -14.48 3.36
C SER A 224 -2.45 -14.22 1.98
N VAL A 225 -2.26 -13.01 1.41
CA VAL A 225 -2.72 -12.64 0.06
C VAL A 225 -1.89 -13.40 -0.97
N GLU A 226 -2.56 -14.27 -1.73
CA GLU A 226 -1.93 -15.03 -2.80
C GLU A 226 -1.77 -14.16 -4.06
N LEU A 227 -0.54 -14.09 -4.56
CA LEU A 227 -0.22 -13.44 -5.82
C LEU A 227 -0.01 -14.51 -6.90
N THR A 228 -0.79 -14.44 -7.97
CA THR A 228 -0.70 -15.34 -9.12
C THR A 228 0.25 -14.78 -10.17
N GLY A 229 0.71 -15.63 -11.09
CA GLY A 229 1.62 -15.18 -12.16
C GLY A 229 1.04 -14.09 -13.05
N SER A 230 -0.27 -14.09 -13.23
CA SER A 230 -1.02 -13.09 -13.99
C SER A 230 -1.31 -11.80 -13.22
N ASP A 231 -0.97 -11.71 -11.92
CA ASP A 231 -1.24 -10.51 -11.14
C ASP A 231 -0.41 -9.34 -11.65
N SER A 232 -1.06 -8.18 -11.75
CA SER A 232 -0.43 -6.93 -12.16
C SER A 232 -0.14 -6.06 -10.94
N PHE A 233 1.10 -5.58 -10.82
CA PHE A 233 1.55 -4.75 -9.70
C PHE A 233 0.69 -3.48 -9.59
N ILE A 234 0.41 -2.87 -10.74
CA ILE A 234 -0.35 -1.62 -10.86
C ILE A 234 -1.81 -1.85 -10.46
N VAL A 235 -2.43 -2.92 -10.95
CA VAL A 235 -3.84 -3.26 -10.61
C VAL A 235 -3.97 -3.59 -9.12
N ARG A 236 -2.92 -4.13 -8.50
CA ARG A 236 -2.85 -4.41 -7.06
C ARG A 236 -2.56 -3.19 -6.19
N GLY A 237 -2.51 -1.98 -6.77
CA GLY A 237 -2.33 -0.72 -6.05
C GLY A 237 -0.91 -0.13 -6.12
N GLY A 238 -0.04 -0.68 -6.97
CA GLY A 238 1.32 -0.21 -7.19
C GLY A 238 1.38 1.11 -7.96
N ASP A 239 1.33 2.22 -7.23
CA ASP A 239 1.56 3.56 -7.79
C ASP A 239 3.03 3.81 -8.18
N SER A 240 3.33 5.02 -8.65
CA SER A 240 4.67 5.41 -9.11
C SER A 240 5.73 5.36 -8.01
N VAL A 241 5.39 5.63 -6.75
CA VAL A 241 6.32 5.56 -5.61
C VAL A 241 6.60 4.09 -5.29
N LEU A 242 5.57 3.25 -5.32
CA LEU A 242 5.70 1.81 -5.10
C LEU A 242 6.47 1.12 -6.23
N GLN A 243 6.35 1.61 -7.47
CA GLN A 243 7.15 1.13 -8.61
C GLN A 243 8.65 1.41 -8.41
N LEU A 244 9.01 2.61 -7.93
CA LEU A 244 10.40 2.94 -7.59
C LEU A 244 10.93 2.05 -6.46
N ALA A 245 10.13 1.83 -5.41
CA ALA A 245 10.47 0.91 -4.32
C ALA A 245 10.68 -0.53 -4.82
N LEU A 246 9.90 -0.95 -5.83
CA LEU A 246 10.03 -2.27 -6.46
C LEU A 246 11.29 -2.38 -7.32
N ALA A 247 11.60 -1.36 -8.12
CA ALA A 247 12.83 -1.30 -8.91
C ALA A 247 14.08 -1.37 -8.02
N ALA A 248 14.09 -0.54 -6.97
CA ALA A 248 15.11 -0.55 -5.94
C ALA A 248 15.27 -1.93 -5.31
N ARG A 249 14.14 -2.57 -4.97
CA ARG A 249 14.16 -3.89 -4.34
C ARG A 249 14.70 -4.99 -5.25
N ILE A 250 14.33 -4.98 -6.53
CA ILE A 250 14.83 -5.95 -7.50
C ILE A 250 16.33 -5.77 -7.72
N LYS A 251 16.82 -4.53 -7.77
CA LYS A 251 18.25 -4.23 -7.83
C LYS A 251 19.02 -4.78 -6.64
N THR A 252 18.57 -4.55 -5.42
CA THR A 252 19.28 -5.05 -4.23
C THR A 252 19.24 -6.58 -4.12
N VAL A 253 18.10 -7.21 -4.42
CA VAL A 253 17.93 -8.65 -4.22
C VAL A 253 18.59 -9.48 -5.33
N PHE A 254 18.60 -8.98 -6.57
CA PHE A 254 19.05 -9.73 -7.73
C PHE A 254 20.29 -9.14 -8.40
N GLY A 255 20.76 -7.96 -7.99
CA GLY A 255 21.83 -7.23 -8.67
C GLY A 255 21.42 -6.72 -10.05
N VAL A 256 20.14 -6.81 -10.40
CA VAL A 256 19.60 -6.44 -11.71
C VAL A 256 18.99 -5.06 -11.63
N VAL A 257 19.54 -4.11 -12.38
CA VAL A 257 18.94 -2.78 -12.50
C VAL A 257 17.74 -2.89 -13.44
N ILE A 258 16.55 -2.67 -12.89
CA ILE A 258 15.34 -2.45 -13.67
C ILE A 258 14.89 -1.00 -13.48
N THR A 259 14.28 -0.44 -14.50
CA THR A 259 13.72 0.91 -14.51
C THR A 259 12.21 0.85 -14.24
N PRO A 260 11.56 1.98 -13.90
CA PRO A 260 10.10 2.05 -13.89
C PRO A 260 9.49 1.60 -15.24
N LYS A 261 10.18 1.85 -16.37
CA LYS A 261 9.79 1.37 -17.70
C LYS A 261 9.59 -0.14 -17.74
N ASP A 262 10.59 -0.87 -17.25
CA ASP A 262 10.57 -2.32 -17.29
C ASP A 262 9.43 -2.89 -16.42
N ILE A 263 9.09 -2.20 -15.31
CA ILE A 263 7.96 -2.57 -14.44
C ILE A 263 6.62 -2.34 -15.13
N ILE A 264 6.49 -1.26 -15.90
CA ILE A 264 5.28 -0.93 -16.65
C ILE A 264 5.09 -1.92 -17.82
N GLU A 265 6.17 -2.24 -18.53
CA GLU A 265 6.15 -3.20 -19.64
C GLU A 265 5.92 -4.64 -19.14
N ALA A 266 6.39 -4.97 -17.94
CA ALA A 266 6.08 -6.21 -17.24
C ALA A 266 4.66 -6.19 -16.65
N ARG A 267 3.66 -6.42 -17.51
CA ARG A 267 2.22 -6.32 -17.17
C ARG A 267 1.77 -7.28 -16.08
N SER A 268 2.52 -8.36 -15.85
CA SER A 268 2.24 -9.38 -14.85
C SER A 268 3.48 -9.76 -14.03
N LEU A 269 3.26 -10.43 -12.90
CA LEU A 269 4.33 -11.02 -12.09
C LEU A 269 5.21 -11.97 -12.90
N ASP A 270 4.64 -12.69 -13.87
CA ASP A 270 5.38 -13.61 -14.74
C ASP A 270 6.25 -12.87 -15.75
N ASP A 271 5.75 -11.77 -16.32
CA ASP A 271 6.55 -10.90 -17.19
C ASP A 271 7.73 -10.30 -16.41
N MET A 272 7.51 -9.94 -15.14
CA MET A 272 8.55 -9.40 -14.29
C MET A 272 9.61 -10.44 -13.91
N VAL A 273 9.20 -11.69 -13.67
CA VAL A 273 10.12 -12.81 -13.47
C VAL A 273 10.94 -13.04 -14.74
N ALA A 274 10.30 -13.10 -15.91
CA ALA A 274 10.99 -13.29 -17.19
C ALA A 274 11.97 -12.15 -17.50
N LEU A 275 11.61 -10.91 -17.18
CA LEU A 275 12.48 -9.74 -17.28
C LEU A 275 13.74 -9.88 -16.43
N VAL A 276 13.60 -10.22 -15.14
CA VAL A 276 14.74 -10.39 -14.23
C VAL A 276 15.63 -11.56 -14.64
N GLU A 277 15.05 -12.63 -15.20
CA GLU A 277 15.81 -13.73 -15.78
C GLU A 277 16.59 -13.32 -17.03
N ARG A 278 15.93 -12.60 -17.94
CA ARG A 278 16.53 -12.14 -19.20
C ARG A 278 17.70 -11.20 -18.97
N LEU A 279 17.59 -10.29 -18.01
CA LEU A 279 18.65 -9.34 -17.66
C LEU A 279 19.86 -10.03 -17.01
N GLY A 280 19.70 -11.27 -16.56
CA GLY A 280 20.77 -12.07 -15.97
C GLY A 280 21.16 -11.55 -14.58
N TYR A 281 20.79 -12.28 -13.54
CA TYR A 281 21.31 -12.01 -12.20
C TYR A 281 22.62 -12.76 -12.01
N PRO A 282 23.74 -12.09 -11.67
CA PRO A 282 24.96 -12.80 -11.30
C PRO A 282 24.64 -13.74 -10.13
N LYS A 283 25.12 -15.01 -10.19
CA LYS A 283 25.10 -15.91 -9.02
C LYS A 283 25.69 -15.12 -7.86
N LEU A 284 24.86 -14.81 -6.85
CA LEU A 284 25.19 -13.97 -5.71
C LEU A 284 26.56 -14.37 -5.13
N HIS A 285 27.60 -13.62 -5.49
CA HIS A 285 28.57 -13.26 -4.49
C HIS A 285 27.85 -12.25 -3.60
N ASN A 286 27.91 -12.48 -2.28
CA ASN A 286 27.64 -11.47 -1.28
C ASN A 286 28.68 -10.34 -1.45
N ASN A 287 28.60 -9.58 -2.53
CA ASN A 287 29.12 -8.23 -2.57
C ASN A 287 28.03 -7.34 -1.98
N ILE A 288 27.80 -7.54 -0.67
CA ILE A 288 27.64 -6.36 0.18
C ILE A 288 28.99 -5.68 0.02
N ALA A 289 29.10 -4.74 -0.92
CA ALA A 289 30.11 -3.73 -0.78
C ALA A 289 29.77 -3.04 0.54
N THR A 290 30.30 -3.56 1.64
CA THR A 290 30.59 -2.80 2.83
C THR A 290 31.65 -1.81 2.40
N ASN A 291 31.24 -0.81 1.63
CA ASN A 291 31.84 0.48 1.84
C ASN A 291 31.56 0.74 3.32
N GLY A 292 32.58 0.51 4.17
CA GLY A 292 32.52 0.88 5.57
C GLY A 292 32.02 2.31 5.67
N PRO A 293 31.42 2.73 6.80
CA PRO A 293 30.68 3.99 6.91
C PRO A 293 31.46 5.08 6.19
N HIS A 294 31.00 5.46 5.00
CA HIS A 294 31.54 6.63 4.32
C HIS A 294 31.03 7.78 5.16
N ALA A 295 31.68 8.03 6.29
CA ALA A 295 31.52 9.28 6.99
C ALA A 295 32.11 10.33 6.06
N SER A 296 31.32 10.78 5.08
CA SER A 296 31.54 12.07 4.43
C SER A 296 31.80 13.04 5.57
N PRO A 297 32.97 13.70 5.61
CA PRO A 297 33.38 14.42 6.80
C PRO A 297 32.33 15.49 7.14
N LEU A 298 32.00 15.54 8.43
CA LEU A 298 31.24 16.64 9.02
C LEU A 298 31.93 17.96 8.65
N GLY A 299 31.19 18.92 8.08
CA GLY A 299 31.75 20.19 7.62
C GLY A 299 30.98 20.83 6.48
N LEU A 300 31.62 21.82 5.84
CA LEU A 300 31.05 22.60 4.75
C LEU A 300 30.95 21.78 3.46
N GLN A 301 29.73 21.52 2.97
CA GLN A 301 29.45 20.66 1.82
C GLN A 301 28.76 21.43 0.69
N ARG A 302 28.94 20.96 -0.56
CA ARG A 302 28.20 21.48 -1.72
C ARG A 302 26.74 21.01 -1.67
N LEU A 303 25.85 21.82 -2.24
CA LEU A 303 24.44 21.49 -2.39
C LEU A 303 24.20 20.62 -3.62
N SER A 304 23.20 19.75 -3.54
CA SER A 304 22.65 19.03 -4.69
C SER A 304 21.95 19.98 -5.67
N SER A 305 21.69 19.53 -6.90
CA SER A 305 20.86 20.28 -7.85
C SER A 305 19.47 20.58 -7.29
N ALA A 306 18.85 19.63 -6.59
CA ALA A 306 17.56 19.80 -5.94
C ALA A 306 17.63 20.85 -4.82
N GLU A 307 18.65 20.78 -3.96
CA GLU A 307 18.87 21.76 -2.88
C GLU A 307 19.13 23.17 -3.43
N LEU A 308 19.91 23.29 -4.51
CA LEU A 308 20.13 24.58 -5.19
C LEU A 308 18.81 25.14 -5.74
N TRP A 309 17.97 24.30 -6.33
CA TRP A 309 16.66 24.69 -6.84
C TRP A 309 15.72 25.16 -5.73
N TRP A 310 15.66 24.44 -4.61
CA TRP A 310 14.88 24.86 -3.45
C TRP A 310 15.43 26.13 -2.81
N LEU A 311 16.74 26.22 -2.59
CA LEU A 311 17.37 27.41 -2.01
C LEU A 311 17.11 28.66 -2.85
N HIS A 312 17.12 28.53 -4.19
CA HIS A 312 16.72 29.61 -5.08
C HIS A 312 15.30 30.10 -4.79
N ARG A 313 14.32 29.19 -4.62
CA ARG A 313 12.93 29.55 -4.28
C ARG A 313 12.84 30.23 -2.91
N TYR A 314 13.51 29.71 -1.89
CA TYR A 314 13.55 30.33 -0.55
C TYR A 314 14.07 31.76 -0.60
N ARG A 315 15.15 32.01 -1.34
CA ARG A 315 15.77 33.35 -1.45
C ARG A 315 14.93 34.37 -2.21
N ASN A 316 14.10 33.91 -3.16
CA ASN A 316 13.26 34.78 -3.97
C ASN A 316 11.82 34.91 -3.44
N SER A 317 11.47 34.17 -2.39
CA SER A 317 10.12 34.13 -1.84
C SER A 317 9.85 35.24 -0.82
N GLN A 318 8.68 35.87 -0.96
CA GLN A 318 8.10 36.76 0.04
C GLN A 318 7.18 36.02 1.03
N CYS A 319 6.88 34.74 0.78
CA CYS A 319 6.11 33.86 1.65
C CYS A 319 6.80 32.49 1.74
N GLN A 320 7.86 32.41 2.55
CA GLN A 320 8.66 31.18 2.68
C GLN A 320 7.90 30.03 3.36
N ALA A 321 6.83 30.34 4.09
CA ALA A 321 5.91 29.35 4.67
C ALA A 321 5.35 28.37 3.63
N GLY A 322 5.22 28.79 2.37
CA GLY A 322 4.77 27.92 1.28
C GLY A 322 5.70 26.73 1.03
N PHE A 323 6.90 26.72 1.60
CA PHE A 323 7.90 25.66 1.51
C PHE A 323 8.08 24.90 2.83
N ASN A 324 7.22 25.13 3.81
CA ASN A 324 7.18 24.36 5.05
C ASN A 324 6.41 23.04 4.83
N VAL A 325 6.82 22.00 5.55
CA VAL A 325 6.18 20.68 5.62
C VAL A 325 5.65 20.52 7.05
N PRO A 326 4.40 20.95 7.32
CA PRO A 326 3.81 20.86 8.64
C PRO A 326 3.21 19.47 8.90
N TYR A 327 3.32 19.01 10.15
CA TYR A 327 2.59 17.89 10.70
C TYR A 327 1.98 18.31 12.04
N VAL A 328 0.67 18.14 12.18
CA VAL A 328 -0.04 18.46 13.43
C VAL A 328 -0.90 17.27 13.81
N ALA A 329 -0.94 16.96 15.10
CA ALA A 329 -1.78 15.90 15.63
C ALA A 329 -2.41 16.31 16.96
N ASN A 330 -3.70 16.03 17.12
CA ASN A 330 -4.38 16.16 18.41
C ASN A 330 -3.97 14.99 19.32
N LEU A 331 -3.82 15.29 20.61
CA LEU A 331 -3.39 14.35 21.64
C LEU A 331 -4.51 14.13 22.64
N SER A 332 -4.98 12.88 22.77
CA SER A 332 -5.91 12.48 23.83
C SER A 332 -5.25 12.56 25.21
N SER A 333 -6.04 12.60 26.29
CA SER A 333 -5.53 12.70 27.66
C SER A 333 -4.66 11.52 28.11
N THR A 334 -4.67 10.39 27.40
CA THR A 334 -3.89 9.18 27.74
C THR A 334 -2.44 9.22 27.27
N ILE A 335 -2.08 10.16 26.39
CA ILE A 335 -0.70 10.30 25.88
C ILE A 335 0.26 10.79 26.97
N ASP A 336 1.44 10.20 27.09
CA ASP A 336 2.51 10.76 27.90
C ASP A 336 3.26 11.83 27.08
N ARG A 337 3.02 13.10 27.39
CA ARG A 337 3.60 14.23 26.64
C ARG A 337 5.11 14.31 26.81
N GLY A 338 5.64 13.98 27.98
CA GLY A 338 7.08 13.99 28.25
C GLY A 338 7.78 12.90 27.45
N ARG A 339 7.21 11.70 27.44
CA ARG A 339 7.71 10.58 26.63
C ARG A 339 7.62 10.86 25.13
N LEU A 340 6.53 11.47 24.68
CA LEU A 340 6.35 11.85 23.27
C LEU A 340 7.37 12.91 22.84
N ALA A 341 7.56 13.96 23.64
CA ALA A 341 8.56 14.99 23.38
C ALA A 341 9.97 14.39 23.30
N SER A 342 10.33 13.50 24.24
CA SER A 342 11.62 12.82 24.25
C SER A 342 11.80 11.88 23.05
N ALA A 343 10.78 11.13 22.65
CA ALA A 343 10.84 10.25 21.48
C ALA A 343 11.06 11.05 20.19
N LEU A 344 10.36 12.17 20.03
CA LEU A 344 10.51 13.04 18.87
C LEU A 344 11.88 13.71 18.85
N ASP A 345 12.38 14.16 20.00
CA ASP A 345 13.71 14.75 20.15
C ASP A 345 14.81 13.78 19.66
N ILE A 346 14.76 12.53 20.13
CA ILE A 346 15.70 11.48 19.71
C ILE A 346 15.60 11.22 18.21
N ALA A 347 14.38 11.10 17.66
CA ALA A 347 14.18 10.87 16.23
C ALA A 347 14.72 12.03 15.38
N LEU A 348 14.50 13.29 15.78
CA LEU A 348 15.00 14.46 15.05
C LEU A 348 16.53 14.56 15.11
N ASN A 349 17.12 14.35 16.30
CA ASN A 349 18.58 14.47 16.49
C ASN A 349 19.38 13.30 15.89
N ARG A 350 18.72 12.18 15.58
CA ARG A 350 19.29 11.03 14.90
C ARG A 350 19.76 11.32 13.47
N HIS A 351 19.11 12.25 12.76
CA HIS A 351 19.40 12.54 11.34
C HIS A 351 20.15 13.87 11.18
N ARG A 352 21.42 13.81 10.76
CA ARG A 352 22.28 15.01 10.66
C ARG A 352 21.78 16.04 9.64
N ILE A 353 21.05 15.64 8.59
CA ILE A 353 20.48 16.57 7.60
C ILE A 353 19.56 17.61 8.25
N LEU A 354 18.83 17.23 9.31
CA LEU A 354 17.92 18.12 10.03
C LEU A 354 18.67 19.18 10.85
N ARG A 355 19.97 18.99 11.10
CA ARG A 355 20.87 19.95 11.77
C ARG A 355 21.67 20.82 10.80
N SER A 356 21.19 20.94 9.55
CA SER A 356 21.89 21.69 8.51
C SER A 356 21.54 23.17 8.50
N ARG A 357 22.53 24.02 8.21
CA ARG A 357 22.37 25.43 7.83
C ARG A 357 22.87 25.66 6.41
N PHE A 358 22.24 26.57 5.69
CA PHE A 358 22.50 26.88 4.29
C PHE A 358 23.09 28.29 4.17
N LEU A 359 24.33 28.38 3.72
CA LEU A 359 25.14 29.60 3.67
C LEU A 359 25.46 29.99 2.23
N ILE A 360 25.50 31.30 1.97
CA ILE A 360 26.07 31.83 0.73
C ILE A 360 27.52 32.22 1.02
N THR A 361 28.45 31.56 0.32
CA THR A 361 29.89 31.85 0.40
C THR A 361 30.38 32.44 -0.92
N ASP A 362 31.58 32.99 -0.96
CA ASP A 362 32.22 33.47 -2.20
C ASP A 362 32.32 32.37 -3.28
N GLY A 363 32.41 31.10 -2.85
CA GLY A 363 32.39 29.92 -3.72
C GLY A 363 31.00 29.36 -4.03
N GLY A 364 29.94 30.13 -3.80
CA GLY A 364 28.54 29.73 -4.00
C GLY A 364 27.84 29.17 -2.76
N PRO A 365 26.58 28.73 -2.91
CA PRO A 365 25.79 28.16 -1.82
C PRO A 365 26.38 26.85 -1.28
N LYS A 366 26.43 26.72 0.04
CA LYS A 366 26.96 25.55 0.74
C LYS A 366 26.10 25.21 1.95
N ARG A 367 26.20 23.97 2.43
CA ARG A 367 25.58 23.49 3.66
C ARG A 367 26.63 23.29 4.75
N ILE A 368 26.29 23.55 6.00
CA ILE A 368 27.07 23.16 7.18
C ILE A 368 26.16 22.41 8.15
N ILE A 369 26.65 21.34 8.75
CA ILE A 369 25.95 20.61 9.81
C ILE A 369 26.45 21.15 11.14
N VAL A 370 25.55 21.50 12.06
CA VAL A 370 25.92 22.00 13.38
C VAL A 370 25.69 20.94 14.46
N ASP A 371 26.51 20.97 15.51
CA ASP A 371 26.40 20.04 16.65
C ASP A 371 25.34 20.45 17.68
N ALA A 372 24.76 21.65 17.55
CA ALA A 372 23.60 22.04 18.35
C ALA A 372 22.44 21.07 18.10
N PRO A 373 21.82 20.52 19.16
CA PRO A 373 20.67 19.63 19.01
C PRO A 373 19.41 20.41 18.61
N ILE A 374 18.48 19.71 18.00
CA ILE A 374 17.13 20.19 17.74
C ILE A 374 16.32 19.95 19.01
N ASP A 375 15.83 21.01 19.65
CA ASP A 375 15.02 20.89 20.86
C ASP A 375 13.53 20.75 20.52
N VAL A 376 12.85 19.78 21.13
CA VAL A 376 11.38 19.69 21.13
C VAL A 376 10.83 20.49 22.31
N SER A 377 10.16 21.61 22.02
CA SER A 377 9.60 22.46 23.07
C SER A 377 8.35 21.85 23.71
N VAL A 378 8.17 22.04 25.01
CA VAL A 378 6.91 21.73 25.73
C VAL A 378 6.28 23.03 26.16
N ALA A 379 5.04 23.29 25.74
CA ALA A 379 4.34 24.55 25.99
C ALA A 379 2.90 24.32 26.45
N SER A 380 2.27 25.32 27.08
CA SER A 380 0.86 25.23 27.50
C SER A 380 -0.11 25.24 26.33
N SER A 381 0.24 25.94 25.25
CA SER A 381 -0.60 26.11 24.06
C SER A 381 0.27 26.53 22.88
N VAL A 382 -0.23 26.31 21.66
CA VAL A 382 0.39 26.79 20.42
C VAL A 382 -0.71 27.28 19.48
N ASP A 383 -0.49 28.44 18.85
CA ASP A 383 -1.29 28.84 17.68
C ASP A 383 -0.74 28.10 16.46
N ILE A 384 -1.49 27.08 16.01
CA ILE A 384 -1.10 26.24 14.88
C ILE A 384 -0.90 27.05 13.59
N SER A 385 -1.75 28.03 13.31
CA SER A 385 -1.64 28.84 12.10
C SER A 385 -0.35 29.64 12.10
N THR A 386 -0.05 30.31 13.22
CA THR A 386 1.19 31.06 13.38
C THR A 386 2.42 30.13 13.35
N PHE A 387 2.33 28.93 13.93
CA PHE A 387 3.44 27.98 13.99
C PHE A 387 3.82 27.41 12.61
N ILE A 388 2.84 26.97 11.82
CA ILE A 388 3.10 26.40 10.50
C ILE A 388 3.54 27.48 9.49
N ASN A 389 3.05 28.71 9.64
CA ASN A 389 3.38 29.82 8.74
C ASN A 389 4.64 30.61 9.12
N ARG A 390 5.34 30.23 10.19
CA ARG A 390 6.59 30.87 10.56
C ARG A 390 7.69 30.51 9.55
N PRO A 391 8.32 31.50 8.87
CA PRO A 391 9.40 31.25 7.91
C PRO A 391 10.67 30.73 8.61
N PHE A 392 11.52 29.98 7.91
CA PHE A 392 12.82 29.53 8.41
C PHE A 392 13.96 30.45 7.94
N ASN A 393 14.78 30.94 8.86
CA ASN A 393 16.09 31.50 8.56
C ASN A 393 17.11 30.37 8.39
N LEU A 394 17.16 29.80 7.19
CA LEU A 394 18.02 28.65 6.85
C LEU A 394 19.52 28.87 7.12
N ALA A 395 19.98 30.11 7.28
CA ALA A 395 21.38 30.41 7.58
C ALA A 395 21.72 30.31 9.07
N GLU A 396 20.75 30.48 9.97
CA GLU A 396 20.99 30.67 11.42
C GLU A 396 20.28 29.63 12.30
N GLU A 397 19.10 29.15 11.92
CA GLU A 397 18.33 28.20 12.73
C GLU A 397 18.29 26.80 12.11
N HIS A 398 17.89 25.81 12.92
CA HIS A 398 17.59 24.48 12.41
C HIS A 398 16.37 24.55 11.48
N PRO A 399 16.37 23.85 10.34
CA PRO A 399 15.23 23.75 9.43
C PRO A 399 14.09 22.89 10.00
N VAL A 400 13.96 22.80 11.32
CA VAL A 400 12.98 22.01 12.06
C VAL A 400 12.53 22.78 13.30
N ARG A 401 11.23 22.76 13.59
CA ARG A 401 10.64 23.21 14.85
C ARG A 401 9.62 22.20 15.32
N ALA A 402 9.59 21.91 16.61
CA ALA A 402 8.61 21.01 17.20
C ALA A 402 8.12 21.55 18.55
N VAL A 403 6.82 21.38 18.80
CA VAL A 403 6.18 21.72 20.07
C VAL A 403 5.16 20.66 20.46
N VAL A 404 5.21 20.23 21.71
CA VAL A 404 4.21 19.39 22.35
C VAL A 404 3.45 20.23 23.38
N THR A 405 2.13 20.22 23.30
CA THR A 405 1.23 20.86 24.26
C THR A 405 0.30 19.83 24.88
N PRO A 406 -0.53 20.19 25.88
CA PRO A 406 -1.56 19.29 26.37
C PRO A 406 -2.51 18.81 25.27
N GLU A 407 -2.82 19.64 24.27
CA GLU A 407 -3.85 19.35 23.27
C GLU A 407 -3.28 18.79 21.96
N CYS A 408 -2.04 19.13 21.60
CA CYS A 408 -1.49 18.76 20.29
C CYS A 408 0.04 18.60 20.26
N LEU A 409 0.51 17.84 19.27
CA LEU A 409 1.88 17.88 18.76
C LEU A 409 1.88 18.68 17.46
N ALA A 410 2.77 19.65 17.32
CA ALA A 410 3.01 20.36 16.07
C ALA A 410 4.51 20.28 15.69
N LEU A 411 4.77 19.78 14.49
CA LEU A 411 6.08 19.64 13.88
C LEU A 411 6.07 20.42 12.57
N ASN A 412 7.10 21.21 12.32
CA ASN A 412 7.25 21.97 11.09
C ASN A 412 8.69 21.80 10.59
N ILE A 413 8.86 21.37 9.34
CA ILE A 413 10.16 21.09 8.74
C ILE A 413 10.27 21.84 7.41
N SER A 414 11.44 22.43 7.13
CA SER A 414 11.70 23.04 5.83
C SER A 414 11.82 21.97 4.75
N HIS A 415 11.14 22.16 3.61
CA HIS A 415 11.16 21.21 2.49
C HIS A 415 12.56 21.00 1.88
N ILE A 416 13.54 21.88 2.15
CA ILE A 416 14.93 21.71 1.67
C ILE A 416 15.65 20.51 2.31
N VAL A 417 15.19 20.04 3.47
CA VAL A 417 15.76 18.89 4.20
C VAL A 417 14.79 17.72 4.35
N CYS A 418 13.55 17.84 3.86
CA CYS A 418 12.49 16.88 4.12
C CYS A 418 11.51 16.80 2.96
N ASP A 419 11.22 15.57 2.54
CA ASP A 419 10.06 15.21 1.73
C ASP A 419 9.06 14.39 2.56
N LEU A 420 7.88 14.08 1.99
CA LEU A 420 6.84 13.34 2.71
C LEU A 420 7.28 11.92 3.11
N THR A 421 8.17 11.29 2.32
CA THR A 421 8.76 10.00 2.70
C THR A 421 9.62 10.14 3.96
N SER A 422 10.41 11.20 4.05
CA SER A 422 11.23 11.52 5.23
C SER A 422 10.37 11.82 6.45
N LEU A 423 9.30 12.60 6.29
CA LEU A 423 8.35 12.88 7.38
C LEU A 423 7.77 11.57 7.92
N ARG A 424 7.31 10.66 7.05
CA ARG A 424 6.82 9.34 7.45
C ARG A 424 7.87 8.56 8.25
N SER A 425 9.12 8.49 7.78
CA SER A 425 10.18 7.78 8.51
C SER A 425 10.41 8.37 9.90
N LEU A 426 10.41 9.71 10.03
CA LEU A 426 10.53 10.39 11.32
C LEU A 426 9.36 10.07 12.26
N LEU A 427 8.13 10.04 11.75
CA LEU A 427 6.94 9.70 12.54
C LEU A 427 6.97 8.22 12.98
N GLN A 428 7.42 7.31 12.13
CA GLN A 428 7.59 5.89 12.47
C GLN A 428 8.66 5.68 13.54
N GLU A 429 9.82 6.32 13.41
CA GLU A 429 10.87 6.30 14.41
C GLU A 429 10.38 6.87 15.75
N THR A 430 9.66 7.99 15.71
CA THR A 430 9.05 8.61 16.91
C THR A 430 8.06 7.67 17.59
N ALA A 431 7.19 7.00 16.82
CA ALA A 431 6.23 6.03 17.37
C ALA A 431 6.95 4.83 18.02
N ALA A 432 7.98 4.29 17.36
CA ALA A 432 8.75 3.16 17.89
C ALA A 432 9.45 3.53 19.21
N LEU A 433 10.09 4.70 19.27
CA LEU A 433 10.73 5.22 20.48
C LEU A 433 9.72 5.48 21.59
N TYR A 434 8.56 6.07 21.26
CA TYR A 434 7.47 6.28 22.21
C TYR A 434 6.94 4.96 22.76
N GLN A 435 6.97 3.86 22.00
CA GLN A 435 6.57 2.53 22.48
C GLN A 435 7.66 1.86 23.33
N GLY A 436 8.88 2.41 23.37
CA GLY A 436 10.01 1.88 24.14
C GLY A 436 10.92 0.96 23.33
N ASN A 437 10.76 0.93 22.01
CA ASN A 437 11.66 0.18 21.12
C ASN A 437 12.99 0.93 20.94
N THR A 438 14.06 0.18 20.69
CA THR A 438 15.35 0.74 20.28
C THR A 438 15.44 0.78 18.75
N LEU A 439 15.94 1.89 18.20
CA LEU A 439 16.20 2.00 16.77
C LEU A 439 17.56 1.35 16.41
N PRO A 440 17.66 0.62 15.29
CA PRO A 440 18.95 0.13 14.80
C PRO A 440 19.90 1.29 14.47
N PRO A 441 21.22 1.09 14.33
CA PRO A 441 22.10 2.13 13.81
C PRO A 441 21.70 2.52 12.37
N LEU A 442 21.95 3.78 11.98
CA LEU A 442 21.75 4.22 10.61
C LEU A 442 22.80 3.55 9.71
N SER A 443 22.33 2.81 8.70
CA SER A 443 23.20 2.19 7.69
C SER A 443 23.70 3.21 6.66
N ARG A 444 22.96 4.30 6.48
CA ARG A 444 23.19 5.34 5.47
C ARG A 444 22.56 6.66 5.92
N GLU A 445 23.22 7.76 5.61
CA GLU A 445 22.65 9.10 5.74
C GLU A 445 22.53 9.81 4.39
N TYR A 446 21.84 10.95 4.36
CA TYR A 446 21.62 11.75 3.15
C TYR A 446 22.91 12.08 2.40
N PHE A 447 24.01 12.27 3.14
CA PHE A 447 25.32 12.66 2.60
C PHE A 447 26.12 11.51 2.00
N ASP A 448 25.69 10.28 2.26
CA ASP A 448 26.32 9.07 1.75
C ASP A 448 25.64 8.61 0.46
N THR A 449 24.52 9.27 0.10
CA THR A 449 23.88 9.07 -1.19
C THR A 449 24.79 9.64 -2.28
N THR A 450 25.01 8.88 -3.34
CA THR A 450 25.63 9.42 -4.55
C THR A 450 24.67 10.45 -5.12
N LEU A 451 24.95 11.74 -4.84
CA LEU A 451 24.27 12.88 -5.45
C LEU A 451 24.12 12.61 -6.94
N TRP A 452 22.88 12.57 -7.40
CA TRP A 452 22.53 11.97 -8.68
C TRP A 452 23.25 12.64 -9.84
N SER A 453 24.03 11.84 -10.54
CA SER A 453 24.68 12.24 -11.78
C SER A 453 24.68 11.06 -12.75
N GLN A 454 23.54 10.39 -12.89
CA GLN A 454 23.41 9.45 -14.00
C GLN A 454 23.31 10.29 -15.28
N PRO A 455 24.22 10.09 -16.25
CA PRO A 455 24.09 10.71 -17.55
C PRO A 455 22.79 10.21 -18.20
N MET A 456 22.14 11.08 -18.95
CA MET A 456 20.97 10.67 -19.72
C MET A 456 21.42 9.82 -20.90
N ASP A 457 20.86 8.63 -21.05
CA ASP A 457 21.09 7.79 -22.21
C ASP A 457 20.39 8.34 -23.47
N GLU A 458 20.73 7.78 -24.63
CA GLU A 458 20.26 8.26 -25.93
C GLU A 458 18.75 8.09 -26.10
N ASP A 459 18.18 6.97 -25.63
CA ASP A 459 16.73 6.70 -25.70
C ASP A 459 15.94 7.72 -24.86
N THR A 460 16.40 8.00 -23.65
CA THR A 460 15.81 8.97 -22.73
C THR A 460 15.93 10.39 -23.29
N ALA A 461 17.07 10.72 -23.90
CA ALA A 461 17.27 11.99 -24.59
C ALA A 461 16.30 12.15 -25.76
N GLN A 462 16.14 11.12 -26.60
CA GLN A 462 15.21 11.14 -27.72
C GLN A 462 13.76 11.27 -27.26
N PHE A 463 13.39 10.59 -26.16
CA PHE A 463 12.07 10.71 -25.56
C PHE A 463 11.77 12.15 -25.13
N TRP A 464 12.67 12.80 -24.38
CA TRP A 464 12.44 14.18 -23.92
C TRP A 464 12.49 15.21 -25.04
N ALA A 465 13.34 15.02 -26.05
CA ALA A 465 13.34 15.84 -27.26
C ALA A 465 12.00 15.73 -28.02
N LYS A 466 11.40 14.54 -28.08
CA LYS A 466 10.08 14.34 -28.69
C LYS A 466 8.95 14.94 -27.85
N GLU A 467 8.97 14.75 -26.53
CA GLU A 467 7.86 15.18 -25.67
C GLU A 467 7.88 16.66 -25.31
N LEU A 468 9.06 17.29 -25.23
CA LEU A 468 9.22 18.67 -24.77
C LEU A 468 10.12 19.53 -25.67
N GLY A 469 10.61 19.03 -26.81
CA GLY A 469 11.51 19.80 -27.69
C GLY A 469 10.86 20.99 -28.42
N ASP A 470 9.52 21.07 -28.41
CA ASP A 470 8.74 22.21 -28.92
C ASP A 470 8.50 23.30 -27.85
N LEU A 471 9.09 23.18 -26.66
CA LEU A 471 9.21 24.28 -25.71
C LEU A 471 9.87 25.47 -26.39
N ASP A 472 9.34 26.67 -26.19
CA ASP A 472 10.00 27.88 -26.67
C ASP A 472 10.94 28.40 -25.57
N PRO A 473 12.28 28.27 -25.72
CA PRO A 473 13.23 28.76 -24.73
C PRO A 473 13.13 30.28 -24.54
N SER A 474 12.54 31.02 -25.49
CA SER A 474 12.34 32.46 -25.36
C SER A 474 11.12 32.81 -24.50
N LEU A 475 10.14 31.92 -24.32
CA LEU A 475 9.07 32.07 -23.32
C LEU A 475 9.59 31.73 -21.91
N LEU A 476 10.62 30.89 -21.83
CA LEU A 476 11.36 30.53 -20.63
C LEU A 476 12.32 31.66 -20.24
N GLY A 477 11.76 32.71 -19.63
CA GLY A 477 12.50 33.87 -19.11
C GLY A 477 11.93 35.23 -19.54
N LYS A 478 11.21 35.32 -20.67
CA LYS A 478 10.51 36.57 -21.04
C LYS A 478 9.26 36.84 -20.20
N GLY A 479 8.70 35.82 -19.54
CA GLY A 479 7.55 35.96 -18.64
C GLY A 479 7.85 36.43 -17.22
N ASN A 480 9.12 36.47 -16.76
CA ASN A 480 9.46 36.73 -15.36
C ASN A 480 10.44 37.91 -15.18
N LYS A 481 10.09 39.10 -15.68
CA LYS A 481 10.47 40.33 -14.95
C LYS A 481 9.66 40.51 -13.67
N VAL A 482 8.55 39.77 -13.53
CA VAL A 482 7.85 39.64 -12.25
C VAL A 482 8.52 38.49 -11.49
N THR A 483 9.38 38.83 -10.54
CA THR A 483 9.80 37.90 -9.48
C THR A 483 8.54 37.32 -8.84
N ARG A 484 8.38 35.99 -8.87
CA ARG A 484 7.28 35.33 -8.15
C ARG A 484 7.40 35.67 -6.68
N SER A 485 6.36 36.26 -6.09
CA SER A 485 6.35 36.55 -4.65
C SER A 485 6.15 35.28 -3.82
N TYR A 486 5.60 34.22 -4.44
CA TYR A 486 5.13 33.00 -3.79
C TYR A 486 4.03 33.24 -2.75
N ARG A 487 3.38 34.42 -2.76
CA ARG A 487 2.15 34.64 -2.00
C ARG A 487 1.06 33.76 -2.57
N GLY A 488 0.30 33.16 -1.68
CA GLY A 488 -0.72 32.21 -2.08
C GLY A 488 -1.57 31.78 -0.93
N THR A 489 -2.66 31.12 -1.27
CA THR A 489 -3.57 30.51 -0.32
C THR A 489 -4.12 29.21 -0.91
N SER A 490 -5.01 28.56 -0.18
CA SER A 490 -5.58 27.28 -0.59
C SER A 490 -7.09 27.27 -0.42
N MET A 491 -7.77 26.68 -1.41
CA MET A 491 -9.17 26.29 -1.30
C MET A 491 -9.26 24.79 -1.19
N VAL A 492 -10.04 24.29 -0.23
CA VAL A 492 -10.27 22.86 -0.04
C VAL A 492 -11.73 22.58 -0.34
N THR A 493 -11.99 21.61 -1.22
CA THR A 493 -13.34 21.18 -1.58
C THR A 493 -13.48 19.67 -1.41
N PRO A 494 -14.56 19.18 -0.76
CA PRO A 494 -14.88 17.77 -0.80
C PRO A 494 -15.32 17.37 -2.21
N VAL A 495 -14.94 16.17 -2.63
CA VAL A 495 -15.52 15.51 -3.81
C VAL A 495 -16.77 14.75 -3.36
N PRO A 496 -17.89 14.81 -4.10
CA PRO A 496 -19.10 14.06 -3.75
C PRO A 496 -18.81 12.58 -3.51
N THR A 497 -19.31 12.02 -2.40
CA THR A 497 -19.02 10.63 -1.99
C THR A 497 -19.46 9.61 -3.04
N SER A 498 -20.55 9.89 -3.78
CA SER A 498 -21.01 9.08 -4.91
C SER A 498 -19.96 9.02 -6.02
N VAL A 499 -19.36 10.16 -6.39
CA VAL A 499 -18.29 10.24 -7.38
C VAL A 499 -17.06 9.48 -6.89
N TYR A 500 -16.66 9.66 -5.62
CA TYR A 500 -15.50 8.96 -5.06
C TYR A 500 -15.65 7.42 -5.11
N ARG A 501 -16.79 6.87 -4.69
CA ARG A 501 -17.04 5.41 -4.74
C ARG A 501 -16.99 4.85 -6.15
N HIS A 502 -17.55 5.59 -7.11
CA HIS A 502 -17.48 5.20 -8.53
C HIS A 502 -16.04 5.28 -9.05
N LEU A 503 -15.29 6.34 -8.72
CA LEU A 503 -13.88 6.48 -9.12
C LEU A 503 -13.04 5.29 -8.64
N VAL A 504 -13.13 4.92 -7.36
CA VAL A 504 -12.37 3.79 -6.80
C VAL A 504 -12.71 2.47 -7.51
N THR A 505 -13.96 2.29 -7.93
CA THR A 505 -14.39 1.10 -8.66
C THR A 505 -13.91 1.13 -10.12
N SER A 506 -14.00 2.29 -10.77
CA SER A 506 -13.62 2.49 -12.17
C SER A 506 -12.12 2.41 -12.38
N THR A 507 -11.31 2.99 -11.48
CA THR A 507 -9.83 2.92 -11.55
C THR A 507 -9.34 1.47 -11.50
N ARG A 508 -9.92 0.64 -10.61
CA ARG A 508 -9.63 -0.79 -10.52
C ARG A 508 -9.99 -1.55 -11.81
N LYS A 509 -11.13 -1.25 -12.42
CA LYS A 509 -11.57 -1.91 -13.66
C LYS A 509 -10.72 -1.52 -14.87
N ALA A 510 -10.35 -0.24 -14.97
CA ALA A 510 -9.60 0.30 -16.10
C ALA A 510 -8.06 0.14 -15.95
N GLY A 511 -7.57 -0.28 -14.79
CA GLY A 511 -6.13 -0.40 -14.52
C GLY A 511 -5.42 0.95 -14.55
N VAL A 512 -6.05 1.99 -14.00
CA VAL A 512 -5.48 3.35 -13.89
C VAL A 512 -5.45 3.80 -12.44
N THR A 513 -4.56 4.74 -12.11
CA THR A 513 -4.43 5.29 -10.75
C THR A 513 -5.30 6.53 -10.56
N LEU A 514 -5.61 6.88 -9.31
CA LEU A 514 -6.31 8.14 -9.01
C LEU A 514 -5.47 9.37 -9.37
N HIS A 515 -4.13 9.28 -9.33
CA HIS A 515 -3.24 10.33 -9.84
C HIS A 515 -3.41 10.55 -11.33
N GLN A 516 -3.51 9.47 -12.13
CA GLN A 516 -3.78 9.55 -13.56
C GLN A 516 -5.15 10.19 -13.85
N ILE A 517 -6.17 9.87 -13.05
CA ILE A 517 -7.46 10.57 -13.11
C ILE A 517 -7.27 12.07 -12.81
N GLY A 518 -6.54 12.42 -11.76
CA GLY A 518 -6.23 13.81 -11.42
C GLY A 518 -5.56 14.57 -12.56
N LEU A 519 -4.60 13.95 -13.25
CA LEU A 519 -3.95 14.51 -14.44
C LEU A 519 -4.95 14.73 -15.58
N THR A 520 -5.79 13.73 -15.88
CA THR A 520 -6.80 13.81 -16.96
C THR A 520 -7.82 14.92 -16.69
N VAL A 521 -8.39 14.97 -15.48
CA VAL A 521 -9.37 16.00 -15.08
C VAL A 521 -8.77 17.39 -15.19
N THR A 522 -7.54 17.55 -14.68
CA THR A 522 -6.84 18.84 -14.71
C THR A 522 -6.57 19.27 -16.14
N ALA A 523 -6.09 18.37 -17.00
CA ALA A 523 -5.82 18.68 -18.40
C ALA A 523 -7.10 19.04 -19.18
N LEU A 524 -8.22 18.33 -18.95
CA LEU A 524 -9.52 18.66 -19.55
C LEU A 524 -10.01 20.05 -19.14
N ALA A 525 -9.98 20.35 -17.83
CA ALA A 525 -10.41 21.64 -17.32
C ALA A 525 -9.52 22.78 -17.86
N LEU A 526 -8.20 22.58 -17.89
CA LEU A 526 -7.26 23.56 -18.43
C LEU A 526 -7.37 23.71 -19.95
N HIS A 527 -7.64 22.63 -20.70
CA HIS A 527 -7.94 22.73 -22.13
C HIS A 527 -9.15 23.64 -22.38
N VAL A 528 -10.25 23.43 -21.66
CA VAL A 528 -11.47 24.25 -21.83
C VAL A 528 -11.23 25.69 -21.39
N ALA A 529 -10.50 25.88 -20.28
CA ALA A 529 -10.17 27.20 -19.77
C ALA A 529 -9.16 27.94 -20.64
N SER A 530 -8.26 27.27 -21.36
CA SER A 530 -7.17 27.94 -22.10
C SER A 530 -7.24 27.81 -23.62
N THR A 531 -8.08 26.92 -24.14
CA THR A 531 -8.14 26.49 -25.54
C THR A 531 -6.84 25.90 -26.09
N LYS A 532 -5.94 25.40 -25.23
CA LYS A 532 -4.73 24.68 -25.67
C LYS A 532 -4.97 23.17 -25.69
N ASP A 533 -4.56 22.51 -26.77
CA ASP A 533 -4.70 21.05 -26.96
C ASP A 533 -3.62 20.25 -26.25
N SER A 534 -2.55 20.91 -25.82
CA SER A 534 -1.42 20.29 -25.16
C SER A 534 -1.13 21.01 -23.84
N ILE A 535 -1.25 20.29 -22.74
CA ILE A 535 -1.01 20.78 -21.38
C ILE A 535 0.15 20.00 -20.78
N VAL A 536 1.14 20.69 -20.22
CA VAL A 536 2.21 20.06 -19.44
C VAL A 536 2.01 20.35 -17.96
N LEU A 537 1.82 19.29 -17.20
CA LEU A 537 1.60 19.30 -15.77
C LEU A 537 2.85 18.79 -15.07
N GLY A 538 3.19 19.34 -13.92
CA GLY A 538 4.17 18.73 -13.04
C GLY A 538 3.55 17.64 -12.19
N ALA A 539 4.34 16.62 -11.88
CA ALA A 539 4.06 15.62 -10.87
C ALA A 539 5.29 15.45 -9.96
N PRO A 540 5.10 15.04 -8.70
CA PRO A 540 6.21 14.71 -7.81
C PRO A 540 6.88 13.41 -8.24
N PHE A 541 8.20 13.41 -8.30
CA PHE A 541 9.03 12.22 -8.51
C PHE A 541 9.97 12.04 -7.32
N ILE A 542 9.87 10.88 -6.66
CA ILE A 542 10.67 10.54 -5.49
C ILE A 542 11.82 9.67 -5.94
N ASN A 543 13.02 10.21 -6.13
CA ASN A 543 14.12 9.42 -6.69
C ASN A 543 14.97 8.69 -5.63
N ARG A 544 14.25 7.94 -4.80
CA ARG A 544 14.80 6.90 -3.93
C ARG A 544 14.95 5.61 -4.75
N SER A 545 16.01 5.53 -5.56
CA SER A 545 16.23 4.44 -6.52
C SER A 545 16.92 3.20 -5.93
N SER A 546 17.34 3.23 -4.66
CA SER A 546 17.88 2.07 -3.93
C SER A 546 17.06 1.77 -2.66
N ILE A 547 17.12 0.53 -2.15
CA ILE A 547 16.43 0.17 -0.89
C ILE A 547 17.02 1.02 0.24
N GLU A 548 18.34 1.20 0.23
CA GLU A 548 19.08 1.93 1.24
C GLU A 548 18.64 3.40 1.30
N ASP A 549 18.20 3.99 0.19
CA ASP A 549 17.69 5.36 0.14
C ASP A 549 16.23 5.48 0.60
N GLN A 550 15.48 4.39 0.79
CA GLN A 550 14.08 4.46 1.24
C GLN A 550 13.96 4.95 2.69
N ASP A 551 14.93 4.60 3.54
CA ASP A 551 14.93 4.93 4.97
C ASP A 551 15.74 6.21 5.29
N VAL A 552 16.32 6.85 4.28
CA VAL A 552 17.14 8.05 4.47
C VAL A 552 16.25 9.30 4.62
N VAL A 553 16.35 9.99 5.74
CA VAL A 553 15.72 11.31 5.90
C VAL A 553 16.49 12.33 5.05
N GLY A 554 15.79 13.09 4.21
CA GLY A 554 16.38 14.10 3.33
C GLY A 554 15.48 14.51 2.16
N LEU A 555 16.01 15.34 1.25
CA LEU A 555 15.29 15.81 0.06
C LEU A 555 15.57 14.92 -1.15
N PHE A 556 14.59 14.08 -1.54
CA PHE A 556 14.62 13.25 -2.75
C PHE A 556 13.47 13.59 -3.72
N LEU A 557 12.67 14.60 -3.39
CA LEU A 557 11.58 15.07 -4.24
C LEU A 557 12.12 15.96 -5.36
N GLU A 558 11.85 15.55 -6.59
CA GLU A 558 12.05 16.37 -7.78
C GLU A 558 10.77 16.46 -8.63
N PRO A 559 10.61 17.53 -9.42
CA PRO A 559 9.52 17.64 -10.37
C PRO A 559 9.73 16.75 -11.61
N LEU A 560 8.65 16.15 -12.10
CA LEU A 560 8.59 15.43 -13.37
C LEU A 560 7.49 16.03 -14.27
N PRO A 561 7.82 16.53 -15.48
CA PRO A 561 6.82 17.02 -16.42
C PRO A 561 6.06 15.86 -17.06
N MET A 562 4.74 16.01 -17.16
CA MET A 562 3.81 15.08 -17.78
C MET A 562 2.98 15.82 -18.82
N ARG A 563 3.18 15.48 -20.10
CA ARG A 563 2.43 16.06 -21.21
C ARG A 563 1.14 15.30 -21.45
N VAL A 564 0.03 16.03 -21.45
CA VAL A 564 -1.31 15.51 -21.75
C VAL A 564 -1.82 16.23 -22.99
N ARG A 565 -2.17 15.44 -24.00
CA ARG A 565 -2.78 15.93 -25.25
C ARG A 565 -4.28 15.66 -25.18
N VAL A 566 -5.08 16.73 -25.33
CA VAL A 566 -6.53 16.74 -25.20
C VAL A 566 -7.11 17.31 -26.50
N GLY A 567 -8.32 16.90 -26.85
CA GLY A 567 -9.08 17.55 -27.91
C GLY A 567 -9.12 16.77 -29.22
N ASP A 568 -8.81 15.47 -29.21
CA ASP A 568 -9.06 14.60 -30.36
C ASP A 568 -10.58 14.28 -30.42
N PRO A 569 -11.33 14.84 -31.38
CA PRO A 569 -12.80 14.76 -31.37
C PRO A 569 -13.33 13.36 -31.62
N GLN A 570 -12.51 12.45 -32.18
CA GLN A 570 -12.92 11.07 -32.49
C GLN A 570 -12.67 10.12 -31.32
N ARG A 571 -11.90 10.53 -30.32
CA ARG A 571 -11.56 9.70 -29.17
C ARG A 571 -12.57 9.85 -28.05
N SER A 572 -12.77 8.78 -27.31
CA SER A 572 -13.56 8.76 -26.09
C SER A 572 -12.77 9.29 -24.89
N ILE A 573 -13.48 9.52 -23.78
CA ILE A 573 -12.88 9.80 -22.48
C ILE A 573 -12.04 8.62 -21.99
N ALA A 574 -12.45 7.38 -22.26
CA ALA A 574 -11.64 6.20 -21.93
C ALA A 574 -10.29 6.22 -22.66
N ASP A 575 -10.27 6.56 -23.96
CA ASP A 575 -9.04 6.65 -24.75
C ASP A 575 -8.11 7.76 -24.22
N LEU A 576 -8.67 8.86 -23.70
CA LEU A 576 -7.88 9.91 -23.07
C LEU A 576 -7.24 9.44 -21.77
N VAL A 577 -8.01 8.75 -20.92
CA VAL A 577 -7.49 8.20 -19.66
C VAL A 577 -6.41 7.14 -19.93
N GLU A 578 -6.57 6.32 -20.97
CA GLU A 578 -5.55 5.37 -21.41
C GLU A 578 -4.30 6.09 -21.95
N ALA A 579 -4.46 7.11 -22.78
CA ALA A 579 -3.33 7.91 -23.29
C ALA A 579 -2.56 8.61 -22.14
N VAL A 580 -3.27 9.11 -21.12
CA VAL A 580 -2.63 9.69 -19.91
C VAL A 580 -1.92 8.61 -19.09
N ARG A 581 -2.49 7.41 -18.98
CA ARG A 581 -1.78 6.28 -18.35
C ARG A 581 -0.46 6.02 -19.06
N GLU A 582 -0.49 5.86 -20.38
CA GLU A 582 0.71 5.59 -21.19
C GLU A 582 1.74 6.72 -21.10
N SER A 583 1.31 7.99 -21.24
CA SER A 583 2.25 9.12 -21.23
C SER A 583 2.86 9.38 -19.85
N SER A 584 2.08 9.26 -18.78
CA SER A 584 2.59 9.40 -17.39
C SER A 584 3.58 8.29 -17.04
N GLN A 585 3.30 7.06 -17.48
CA GLN A 585 4.18 5.92 -17.33
C GLN A 585 5.48 6.07 -18.13
N ALA A 586 5.39 6.52 -19.38
CA ALA A 586 6.54 6.81 -20.21
C ALA A 586 7.41 7.95 -19.62
N ALA A 587 6.80 8.98 -19.04
CA ALA A 587 7.55 10.04 -18.35
C ALA A 587 8.30 9.50 -17.12
N LEU A 588 7.68 8.64 -16.32
CA LEU A 588 8.31 7.99 -15.15
C LEU A 588 9.46 7.06 -15.56
N ALA A 589 9.26 6.30 -16.63
CA ALA A 589 10.24 5.41 -17.24
C ALA A 589 11.53 6.14 -17.67
N ASN A 590 11.38 7.39 -18.12
CA ASN A 590 12.46 8.23 -18.63
C ASN A 590 12.84 9.34 -17.62
N ALA A 591 12.44 9.20 -16.35
CA ALA A 591 12.69 10.22 -15.35
C ALA A 591 14.20 10.39 -15.11
N VAL A 592 14.66 11.63 -15.19
CA VAL A 592 16.05 12.04 -14.96
C VAL A 592 16.09 13.18 -13.96
N PRO A 593 17.25 13.45 -13.33
CA PRO A 593 17.39 14.62 -12.47
C PRO A 593 16.95 15.90 -13.18
N TRP A 594 16.22 16.76 -12.49
CA TRP A 594 15.64 17.99 -13.05
C TRP A 594 16.68 18.87 -13.74
N SER A 595 17.87 19.00 -13.15
CA SER A 595 18.98 19.74 -13.77
C SER A 595 19.45 19.14 -15.09
N THR A 596 19.43 17.81 -15.20
CA THR A 596 19.80 17.09 -16.43
C THR A 596 18.75 17.34 -17.52
N LEU A 597 17.46 17.25 -17.18
CA LEU A 597 16.37 17.51 -18.12
C LEU A 597 16.39 18.95 -18.64
N VAL A 598 16.49 19.92 -17.73
CA VAL A 598 16.57 21.35 -18.06
C VAL A 598 17.79 21.65 -18.93
N GLY A 599 18.95 21.07 -18.60
CA GLY A 599 20.17 21.21 -19.39
C GLY A 599 20.04 20.62 -20.80
N HIS A 600 19.42 19.44 -20.93
CA HIS A 600 19.17 18.81 -22.23
C HIS A 600 18.25 19.62 -23.13
N LEU A 601 17.21 20.23 -22.56
CA LEU A 601 16.27 21.09 -23.28
C LEU A 601 16.87 22.46 -23.65
N GLY A 602 18.15 22.71 -23.34
CA GLY A 602 18.81 23.98 -23.60
C GLY A 602 18.30 25.14 -22.75
N LEU A 603 17.62 24.84 -21.63
CA LEU A 603 16.99 25.82 -20.77
C LEU A 603 18.01 26.34 -19.75
N CYS A 604 18.84 27.29 -20.15
CA CYS A 604 19.82 27.94 -19.29
C CYS A 604 19.14 28.88 -18.28
N GLY A 605 18.55 28.35 -17.21
CA GLY A 605 18.20 29.15 -16.04
C GLY A 605 19.44 29.38 -15.17
N GLN A 606 19.63 30.59 -14.63
CA GLN A 606 20.40 30.73 -13.40
C GLN A 606 19.85 29.70 -12.41
N THR A 607 20.70 28.79 -11.93
CA THR A 607 20.38 27.67 -11.02
C THR A 607 19.10 27.91 -10.21
N GLY A 608 18.04 27.17 -10.55
CA GLY A 608 16.76 27.23 -9.81
C GLY A 608 15.58 27.93 -10.49
N SER A 609 15.79 28.68 -11.59
CA SER A 609 14.75 29.52 -12.21
C SER A 609 13.98 28.89 -13.39
N ALA A 610 14.49 27.81 -13.98
CA ALA A 610 13.84 27.16 -15.12
C ALA A 610 12.52 26.49 -14.70
N GLN A 611 11.46 26.70 -15.49
CA GLN A 611 10.11 26.21 -15.20
C GLN A 611 9.42 25.70 -16.47
N ILE A 612 9.23 24.39 -16.57
CA ILE A 612 8.61 23.73 -17.75
C ILE A 612 7.08 23.75 -17.69
N PHE A 613 6.50 23.85 -16.49
CA PHE A 613 5.06 23.79 -16.25
C PHE A 613 4.63 24.79 -15.16
N ASP A 614 3.38 25.26 -15.24
CA ASP A 614 2.80 26.18 -14.26
C ASP A 614 1.96 25.49 -13.19
N CYS A 615 1.36 24.37 -13.55
CA CYS A 615 0.43 23.61 -12.73
C CYS A 615 1.05 22.28 -12.30
N VAL A 616 0.78 21.86 -11.07
CA VAL A 616 1.21 20.56 -10.53
C VAL A 616 0.01 19.78 -10.05
N VAL A 617 0.03 18.45 -10.25
CA VAL A 617 -0.98 17.52 -9.72
C VAL A 617 -0.30 16.53 -8.80
N THR A 618 -0.71 16.52 -7.53
CA THR A 618 -0.27 15.55 -6.52
C THR A 618 -1.45 14.70 -6.07
N PHE A 619 -1.15 13.49 -5.61
CA PHE A 619 -2.13 12.60 -5.04
C PHE A 619 -1.58 12.01 -3.74
N HIS A 620 -2.35 12.08 -2.68
CA HIS A 620 -2.04 11.60 -1.34
C HIS A 620 -3.03 10.51 -0.95
N ASP A 621 -2.53 9.32 -0.65
CA ASP A 621 -3.34 8.22 -0.12
C ASP A 621 -3.34 8.23 1.41
N ASP A 622 -4.23 9.04 1.97
CA ASP A 622 -4.43 9.19 3.41
C ASP A 622 -5.19 8.00 4.04
N ARG A 623 -5.63 7.01 3.24
CA ARG A 623 -6.29 5.79 3.74
C ARG A 623 -5.33 4.83 4.42
N ALA A 624 -4.12 4.73 3.88
CA ALA A 624 -3.11 3.80 4.34
C ALA A 624 -2.41 4.26 5.64
N PHE A 625 -2.85 5.37 6.25
CA PHE A 625 -2.29 5.93 7.49
C PHE A 625 -0.75 6.12 7.44
N ALA A 626 -0.20 6.33 6.24
CA ALA A 626 1.24 6.39 6.01
C ALA A 626 1.92 7.66 6.56
N GLU A 627 1.17 8.73 6.81
CA GLU A 627 1.67 10.00 7.40
C GLU A 627 1.00 10.28 8.76
N SER A 628 0.88 9.24 9.58
CA SER A 628 0.36 9.36 10.94
C SER A 628 1.37 8.82 11.94
N LEU A 629 1.45 9.51 13.08
CA LEU A 629 2.18 9.01 14.22
C LEU A 629 1.37 7.86 14.84
N ALA A 630 1.83 6.62 14.61
CA ALA A 630 1.14 5.38 14.98
C ALA A 630 1.17 5.10 16.50
N ILE A 631 0.49 5.97 17.25
CA ILE A 631 0.34 5.90 18.71
C ILE A 631 -1.14 6.01 19.03
N ASP A 632 -1.66 5.09 19.84
CA ASP A 632 -3.05 5.13 20.28
C ASP A 632 -3.36 6.42 21.04
N GLY A 633 -4.40 7.12 20.62
CA GLY A 633 -4.78 8.40 21.19
C GLY A 633 -4.13 9.63 20.54
N VAL A 634 -3.45 9.43 19.40
CA VAL A 634 -3.01 10.50 18.49
C VAL A 634 -3.90 10.52 17.25
N SER A 635 -4.37 11.70 16.84
CA SER A 635 -5.10 11.86 15.58
C SER A 635 -4.52 13.00 14.76
N THR A 636 -4.02 12.70 13.55
CA THR A 636 -3.49 13.71 12.62
C THR A 636 -4.55 14.75 12.27
N GLN A 637 -4.14 16.02 12.25
CA GLN A 637 -4.91 17.16 11.79
C GLN A 637 -4.36 17.61 10.43
N ASN A 638 -5.24 17.73 9.44
CA ASN A 638 -4.86 18.31 8.16
C ASN A 638 -4.69 19.82 8.33
N VAL A 639 -3.47 20.29 8.05
CA VAL A 639 -3.09 21.70 8.11
C VAL A 639 -2.35 22.08 6.85
N TRP A 640 -2.47 23.35 6.47
CA TRP A 640 -1.92 23.84 5.22
C TRP A 640 -1.29 25.21 5.44
N THR A 641 -0.10 25.39 4.89
CA THR A 641 0.61 26.67 4.97
C THR A 641 0.06 27.65 3.94
N GLU A 642 0.23 28.93 4.24
CA GLU A 642 0.11 30.01 3.28
C GLU A 642 1.27 29.97 2.28
N GLY A 643 1.05 30.61 1.13
CA GLY A 643 1.99 30.63 0.02
C GLY A 643 1.57 29.74 -1.14
N SER A 644 2.26 29.89 -2.28
CA SER A 644 2.07 29.05 -3.45
C SER A 644 3.39 28.68 -4.10
N LYS A 645 3.68 27.38 -4.20
CA LYS A 645 4.90 26.84 -4.82
C LYS A 645 4.88 26.94 -6.34
N PHE A 646 3.68 26.99 -6.92
CA PHE A 646 3.40 26.97 -8.35
C PHE A 646 2.37 28.05 -8.72
N SER A 647 1.98 28.16 -9.99
CA SER A 647 0.84 29.03 -10.32
C SER A 647 -0.43 28.44 -9.70
N MET A 648 -0.59 27.12 -9.85
CA MET A 648 -1.58 26.31 -9.16
C MET A 648 -1.02 24.93 -8.83
N LEU A 649 -1.44 24.38 -7.70
CA LEU A 649 -1.16 23.02 -7.28
C LEU A 649 -2.48 22.34 -6.89
N PHE A 650 -2.81 21.27 -7.59
CA PHE A 650 -4.00 20.45 -7.38
C PHE A 650 -3.61 19.21 -6.57
N GLU A 651 -3.91 19.23 -5.27
CA GLU A 651 -3.59 18.14 -4.34
C GLU A 651 -4.86 17.34 -4.03
N TRP A 652 -4.86 16.08 -4.45
CA TRP A 652 -5.97 15.16 -4.20
C TRP A 652 -5.65 14.33 -2.95
N HIS A 653 -6.54 14.37 -1.96
CA HIS A 653 -6.42 13.66 -0.69
C HIS A 653 -7.49 12.59 -0.55
N ALA A 654 -7.11 11.32 -0.66
CA ALA A 654 -8.02 10.20 -0.48
C ALA A 654 -7.99 9.70 0.96
N PHE A 655 -9.10 9.88 1.66
CA PHE A 655 -9.35 9.34 3.01
C PHE A 655 -10.20 8.06 2.92
N PRO A 656 -10.37 7.29 4.01
CA PRO A 656 -11.16 6.06 3.99
C PRO A 656 -12.60 6.23 3.48
N ASP A 657 -13.22 7.37 3.76
CA ASP A 657 -14.63 7.65 3.54
C ASP A 657 -14.90 8.77 2.51
N ARG A 658 -13.88 9.55 2.14
CA ARG A 658 -14.02 10.75 1.30
C ARG A 658 -12.78 11.01 0.45
N LEU A 659 -12.96 11.77 -0.62
CA LEU A 659 -11.90 12.37 -1.42
C LEU A 659 -12.02 13.89 -1.29
N SER A 660 -10.89 14.59 -1.13
CA SER A 660 -10.83 16.04 -1.08
C SER A 660 -9.86 16.54 -2.14
N LEU A 661 -10.18 17.70 -2.72
CA LEU A 661 -9.28 18.44 -3.61
C LEU A 661 -8.87 19.72 -2.89
N ARG A 662 -7.57 19.90 -2.68
CA ARG A 662 -6.98 21.18 -2.32
C ARG A 662 -6.41 21.83 -3.57
N ILE A 663 -6.72 23.11 -3.76
CA ILE A 663 -6.15 23.95 -4.80
C ILE A 663 -5.34 25.05 -4.12
N GLU A 664 -4.02 24.90 -4.09
CA GLU A 664 -3.07 25.94 -3.71
C GLU A 664 -2.83 26.85 -4.94
N TYR A 665 -2.92 28.18 -4.78
CA TYR A 665 -2.82 29.11 -5.91
C TYR A 665 -2.11 30.42 -5.56
N ASP A 666 -1.45 30.99 -6.57
CA ASP A 666 -0.76 32.28 -6.50
C ASP A 666 -1.79 33.44 -6.46
N THR A 667 -1.87 34.12 -5.33
CA THR A 667 -2.83 35.21 -5.10
C THR A 667 -2.48 36.50 -5.84
N ASP A 668 -1.24 36.64 -6.31
CA ASP A 668 -0.87 37.76 -7.16
C ASP A 668 -1.38 37.57 -8.60
N ARG A 669 -1.70 36.31 -8.97
CA ARG A 669 -2.16 35.94 -10.31
C ARG A 669 -3.64 35.65 -10.39
N PHE A 670 -4.26 35.09 -9.34
CA PHE A 670 -5.64 34.58 -9.41
C PHE A 670 -6.51 35.08 -8.25
N THR A 671 -7.74 35.47 -8.58
CA THR A 671 -8.77 35.79 -7.60
C THR A 671 -9.44 34.52 -7.08
N ALA A 672 -10.07 34.59 -5.90
CA ALA A 672 -10.83 33.47 -5.37
C ALA A 672 -11.97 33.02 -6.32
N ASP A 673 -12.60 33.94 -7.04
CA ASP A 673 -13.67 33.61 -8.01
C ASP A 673 -13.15 32.84 -9.22
N PHE A 674 -11.96 33.19 -9.74
CA PHE A 674 -11.31 32.41 -10.79
C PHE A 674 -11.06 30.96 -10.33
N VAL A 675 -10.59 30.79 -9.08
CA VAL A 675 -10.28 29.46 -8.55
C VAL A 675 -11.56 28.67 -8.26
N ARG A 676 -12.65 29.32 -7.80
CA ARG A 676 -13.98 28.68 -7.67
C ARG A 676 -14.48 28.16 -9.01
N LEU A 677 -14.41 28.98 -10.06
CA LEU A 677 -14.75 28.61 -11.43
C LEU A 677 -13.97 27.38 -11.89
N LEU A 678 -12.65 27.38 -11.70
CA LEU A 678 -11.81 26.25 -12.09
C LEU A 678 -12.12 24.99 -11.28
N LYS A 679 -12.38 25.13 -9.98
CA LYS A 679 -12.82 24.03 -9.10
C LYS A 679 -14.13 23.41 -9.61
N ASP A 680 -15.11 24.22 -9.99
CA ASP A 680 -16.38 23.71 -10.52
C ASP A 680 -16.18 22.96 -11.85
N LEU A 681 -15.30 23.47 -12.72
CA LEU A 681 -14.89 22.76 -13.94
C LEU A 681 -14.19 21.44 -13.67
N LEU A 682 -13.29 21.37 -12.68
CA LEU A 682 -12.61 20.14 -12.28
C LEU A 682 -13.62 19.10 -11.77
N LEU A 683 -14.58 19.50 -10.93
CA LEU A 683 -15.62 18.59 -10.44
C LEU A 683 -16.53 18.10 -11.57
N GLN A 684 -16.89 18.98 -12.51
CA GLN A 684 -17.68 18.60 -13.68
C GLN A 684 -16.91 17.63 -14.60
N ALA A 685 -15.62 17.87 -14.81
CA ALA A 685 -14.76 17.00 -15.60
C ALA A 685 -14.58 15.62 -14.93
N LEU A 686 -14.51 15.59 -13.59
CA LEU A 686 -14.45 14.34 -12.82
C LEU A 686 -15.71 13.48 -13.01
N GLU A 687 -16.89 14.08 -13.08
CA GLU A 687 -18.13 13.37 -13.41
C GLU A 687 -18.15 12.83 -14.84
N LEU A 688 -17.58 13.58 -15.80
CA LEU A 688 -17.47 13.15 -17.19
C LEU A 688 -16.53 11.95 -17.36
N ILE A 689 -15.48 11.86 -16.55
CA ILE A 689 -14.59 10.68 -16.51
C ILE A 689 -15.35 9.40 -16.15
N LEU A 690 -16.45 9.50 -15.39
CA LEU A 690 -17.28 8.34 -15.07
C LEU A 690 -18.17 7.88 -16.24
N LYS A 691 -18.14 8.59 -17.37
CA LYS A 691 -18.85 8.27 -18.62
C LYS A 691 -17.83 7.92 -19.72
N PRO A 692 -17.19 6.73 -19.66
CA PRO A 692 -16.03 6.40 -20.50
C PRO A 692 -16.29 6.46 -22.01
N GLN A 693 -17.54 6.23 -22.43
CA GLN A 693 -17.95 6.23 -23.84
C GLN A 693 -18.28 7.62 -24.40
N THR A 694 -18.32 8.65 -23.55
CA THR A 694 -18.53 10.03 -24.02
C THR A 694 -17.35 10.44 -24.90
N SER A 695 -17.63 11.01 -26.07
CA SER A 695 -16.57 11.55 -26.93
C SER A 695 -15.88 12.73 -26.24
N GLN A 696 -14.61 12.95 -26.51
CA GLN A 696 -13.92 14.14 -25.99
C GLN A 696 -14.62 15.43 -26.46
N LEU A 697 -15.15 15.45 -27.70
CA LEU A 697 -15.89 16.60 -28.21
C LEU A 697 -17.11 16.94 -27.35
N ASP A 698 -17.95 15.95 -27.04
CA ASP A 698 -19.15 16.15 -26.23
C ASP A 698 -18.81 16.53 -24.78
N ALA A 699 -17.74 15.95 -24.24
CA ALA A 699 -17.25 16.28 -22.90
C ALA A 699 -16.75 17.74 -22.83
N MET A 700 -15.98 18.19 -23.83
CA MET A 700 -15.50 19.56 -23.93
C MET A 700 -16.65 20.55 -24.11
N GLU A 701 -17.66 20.21 -24.92
CA GLU A 701 -18.81 21.09 -25.11
C GLU A 701 -19.62 21.26 -23.82
N GLN A 702 -19.85 20.17 -23.08
CA GLN A 702 -20.47 20.24 -21.76
C GLN A 702 -19.67 21.11 -20.78
N LEU A 703 -18.34 20.98 -20.76
CA LEU A 703 -17.48 21.81 -19.93
C LEU A 703 -17.46 23.28 -20.36
N ARG A 704 -17.54 23.58 -21.66
CA ARG A 704 -17.63 24.97 -22.16
C ARG A 704 -18.94 25.62 -21.77
N VAL A 705 -20.06 24.91 -21.89
CA VAL A 705 -21.37 25.39 -21.41
C VAL A 705 -21.31 25.65 -19.91
N HIS A 706 -20.68 24.75 -19.15
CA HIS A 706 -20.48 24.93 -17.71
C HIS A 706 -19.62 26.16 -17.40
N LEU A 707 -18.47 26.32 -18.07
CA LEU A 707 -17.59 27.50 -17.93
C LEU A 707 -18.37 28.80 -18.17
N ASN A 708 -19.10 28.90 -19.28
CA ASN A 708 -19.85 30.11 -19.64
C ASN A 708 -20.94 30.42 -18.60
N THR A 709 -21.65 29.39 -18.13
CA THR A 709 -22.71 29.53 -17.11
C THR A 709 -22.15 30.02 -15.78
N GLN A 710 -21.01 29.46 -15.35
CA GLN A 710 -20.36 29.87 -14.11
C GLN A 710 -19.76 31.27 -14.21
N CYS A 711 -19.14 31.62 -15.35
CA CYS A 711 -18.67 32.98 -15.59
C CYS A 711 -19.81 34.00 -15.50
N HIS A 712 -20.96 33.73 -16.13
CA HIS A 712 -22.14 34.58 -16.02
C HIS A 712 -22.61 34.71 -14.56
N THR A 713 -22.64 33.61 -13.81
CA THR A 713 -23.07 33.58 -12.40
C THR A 713 -22.14 34.39 -11.49
N LEU A 714 -20.83 34.34 -11.75
CA LEU A 714 -19.80 35.05 -10.98
C LEU A 714 -19.53 36.48 -11.49
N GLY A 715 -20.18 36.90 -12.59
CA GLY A 715 -19.93 38.20 -13.22
C GLY A 715 -18.54 38.31 -13.87
N LEU A 716 -17.93 37.18 -14.26
CA LEU A 716 -16.62 37.13 -14.91
C LEU A 716 -16.76 37.16 -16.44
N ASN A 717 -15.82 37.82 -17.11
CA ASN A 717 -15.70 37.76 -18.56
C ASN A 717 -14.95 36.47 -18.97
N VAL A 718 -15.59 35.63 -19.80
CA VAL A 718 -15.02 34.36 -20.26
C VAL A 718 -13.72 34.54 -21.04
N ASP A 719 -13.59 35.60 -21.84
CA ASP A 719 -12.38 35.84 -22.64
C ASP A 719 -11.20 36.26 -21.76
N ASP A 720 -11.45 37.02 -20.69
CA ASP A 720 -10.45 37.37 -19.69
C ASP A 720 -9.99 36.13 -18.92
N VAL A 721 -10.93 35.28 -18.49
CA VAL A 721 -10.63 33.99 -17.86
C VAL A 721 -9.75 33.14 -18.79
N LYS A 722 -10.10 33.07 -20.07
CA LYS A 722 -9.33 32.30 -21.06
C LYS A 722 -7.94 32.87 -21.31
N SER A 723 -7.84 34.19 -21.38
CA SER A 723 -6.57 34.89 -21.53
C SER A 723 -5.65 34.61 -20.35
N GLN A 724 -6.16 34.78 -19.12
CA GLN A 724 -5.43 34.53 -17.88
C GLN A 724 -4.98 33.06 -17.76
N ALA A 725 -5.85 32.10 -18.10
CA ALA A 725 -5.51 30.69 -18.10
C ALA A 725 -4.40 30.35 -19.11
N ARG A 726 -4.47 30.90 -20.33
CA ARG A 726 -3.40 30.73 -21.34
C ARG A 726 -2.06 31.25 -20.84
N THR A 727 -2.05 32.43 -20.25
CA THR A 727 -0.82 33.10 -19.80
C THR A 727 -0.17 32.40 -18.61
N PHE A 728 -0.96 31.87 -17.66
CA PHE A 728 -0.42 31.48 -16.36
C PHE A 728 -0.60 30.01 -15.96
N LEU A 729 -1.36 29.21 -16.72
CA LEU A 729 -1.69 27.81 -16.33
C LEU A 729 -1.24 26.74 -17.32
N THR A 730 -0.75 27.10 -18.51
CA THR A 730 -0.49 26.12 -19.58
C THR A 730 0.98 25.85 -19.87
N GLY A 731 1.92 26.53 -19.20
CA GLY A 731 3.35 26.42 -19.47
C GLY A 731 3.84 27.26 -20.66
N PRO A 732 5.16 27.34 -20.84
CA PRO A 732 5.82 28.24 -21.80
C PRO A 732 5.94 27.62 -23.20
N TRP A 733 4.79 27.47 -23.86
CA TRP A 733 4.68 26.88 -25.20
C TRP A 733 4.24 27.90 -26.24
N ARG A 734 4.70 27.70 -27.48
CA ARG A 734 4.17 28.38 -28.67
C ARG A 734 2.70 28.09 -28.90
#